data_AF-A0A3E1Y3N2-F1
#
_entry.id   AF-A0A3E1Y3N2-F1
#
_cell.length_a   1.000
_cell.length_b   1.000
_cell.length_c   1.000
_cell.angle_alpha   90.00
_cell.angle_beta   90.00
_cell.angle_gamma   90.00
#
_symmetry.space_group_name_H-M   'P 1'
#
loop_
_entity.id
_entity.type
_entity.pdbx_description
1 polymer ?
#
loop_
_entity_poly.entity_id
_entity_poly.type
_entity_poly.pdbx_seq_one_letter_code
_entity_poly.pdbx_strand_id
1 'polypeptide(L)'
;MIKRLLLLGCWLYGTPVMSQTIYHVSNKPLPNVNSFTSLNKAIASALEQSNKRVTIEVHGGTYFLDEEIIIRANQVKCQSLEISASANEKPVISAGKPLTLKWKPFKNGIYVADVAAEQFERLYVNNVPQILARYPNYDSTQTVLNGTAADALQRAAKWTDANNGYLHALHLHRWGGNSYRITKSANGKVQLTGGWQTNRPDGMNEQLMYVENNLEELDAPGEWFLDFVAGKLYYFPTKNVNLSTAKFVASNLKQTIVLKGDTEHPVRNITFKGLRFAHNERTFMETSEPLLRSDWTIYRGAALMLDGTQDCKVSNCEFEGIGGNAIMLSNYSKNDTISGCYIHHIGGNAVCLIGDPAVVRSPRDKYDAQLSYEAMDKYPGPKGNNYPQYCVVTDNLIHNIGQFEKQVAGVEVAISSNITISHNSIYDVPRAGINIGDGCFGGHIIEYNDVFNTVLETSDHGAFNSWGRDRYWSSDRAYMDSITMAHPEIILLDVQQPVTIRNNRFRCDHGWDIDLDDGSTNYRIYNNVCLNGGIKLREGFLRVVENNIMINNTFHPHVWFKNSQDIFKHNIVTRAYRPVEIFVWGKQVDYNFFPDSDALKTAQLVGTDANGKAGNPLFSAPNKGDYTLKVNSPAFEIGFKNIPMNEFGVKNPILRKITKQPAFPKLVETSYDGNEYLLKK
;
A
#
# COMPACT_ATOMS: atom_id res chain seq x y z
N MET A 1 53.46 28.00 59.87
CA MET A 1 52.40 27.47 58.98
C MET A 1 52.89 27.59 57.53
N ILE A 2 53.28 26.47 56.94
CA ILE A 2 53.91 26.37 55.61
C ILE A 2 52.79 26.35 54.54
N LYS A 3 52.78 27.34 53.64
CA LYS A 3 51.87 27.38 52.48
C LYS A 3 52.46 26.52 51.35
N ARG A 4 51.73 25.47 50.93
CA ARG A 4 52.02 24.69 49.72
C ARG A 4 51.24 25.26 48.53
N LEU A 5 51.96 25.56 47.45
CA LEU A 5 51.42 25.83 46.11
C LEU A 5 50.88 24.52 45.51
N LEU A 6 49.68 24.57 44.92
CA LEU A 6 49.09 23.51 44.10
C LEU A 6 48.90 24.08 42.69
N LEU A 7 49.62 23.54 41.71
CA LEU A 7 49.41 23.80 40.28
C LEU A 7 48.15 23.07 39.82
N LEU A 8 47.16 23.80 39.30
CA LEU A 8 46.06 23.25 38.51
C LEU A 8 46.48 23.19 37.04
N GLY A 9 46.59 21.99 36.49
CA GLY A 9 46.65 21.77 35.04
C GLY A 9 45.23 21.71 34.46
N CYS A 10 44.86 22.70 33.64
CA CYS A 10 43.62 22.66 32.87
C CYS A 10 43.79 21.74 31.65
N TRP A 11 43.11 20.59 31.65
CA TRP A 11 42.90 19.80 30.43
C TRP A 11 41.68 20.38 29.70
N LEU A 12 41.93 21.14 28.64
CA LEU A 12 40.92 21.55 27.67
C LEU A 12 40.46 20.32 26.87
N TYR A 13 39.31 19.76 27.21
CA TYR A 13 38.59 18.85 26.32
C TYR A 13 38.02 19.67 25.15
N GLY A 14 38.73 19.68 24.03
CA GLY A 14 38.20 20.22 22.78
C GLY A 14 36.99 19.37 22.35
N THR A 15 35.81 19.99 22.25
CA THR A 15 34.70 19.42 21.51
C THR A 15 35.12 19.29 20.04
N PRO A 16 35.09 18.10 19.42
CA PRO A 16 35.43 17.99 18.01
C PRO A 16 34.41 18.81 17.21
N VAL A 17 34.90 19.84 16.52
CA VAL A 17 34.15 20.54 15.49
C VAL A 17 33.84 19.50 14.42
N MET A 18 32.60 18.99 14.39
CA MET A 18 32.21 18.03 13.37
C MET A 18 32.17 18.74 12.01
N SER A 19 33.08 18.37 11.12
CA SER A 19 33.13 18.88 9.76
C SER A 19 31.93 18.37 8.95
N GLN A 20 31.05 19.27 8.54
CA GLN A 20 29.98 19.02 7.57
C GLN A 20 30.52 19.25 6.16
N THR A 21 30.33 18.28 5.26
CA THR A 21 30.62 18.44 3.83
C THR A 21 29.31 18.70 3.09
N ILE A 22 29.28 19.73 2.24
CA ILE A 22 28.13 20.03 1.38
C ILE A 22 28.56 19.87 -0.08
N TYR A 23 27.76 19.12 -0.83
CA TYR A 23 27.82 19.00 -2.27
C TYR A 23 26.55 19.58 -2.88
N HIS A 24 26.68 20.18 -4.06
CA HIS A 24 25.53 20.67 -4.81
C HIS A 24 25.40 19.92 -6.13
N VAL A 25 24.18 19.53 -6.49
CA VAL A 25 23.87 18.90 -7.78
C VAL A 25 22.98 19.86 -8.56
N SER A 26 23.39 20.21 -9.78
CA SER A 26 22.69 21.15 -10.65
C SER A 26 22.92 20.81 -12.12
N ASN A 27 21.96 21.10 -13.00
CA ASN A 27 22.10 20.84 -14.44
C ASN A 27 23.22 21.65 -15.12
N LYS A 28 23.76 22.67 -14.43
CA LYS A 28 24.93 23.45 -14.86
C LYS A 28 25.86 23.66 -13.66
N PRO A 29 27.18 23.56 -13.81
CA PRO A 29 28.11 23.75 -12.70
C PRO A 29 27.89 25.06 -11.95
N LEU A 30 27.82 25.00 -10.62
CA LEU A 30 27.78 26.18 -9.75
C LEU A 30 29.20 26.64 -9.41
N PRO A 31 29.51 27.95 -9.55
CA PRO A 31 30.84 28.47 -9.24
C PRO A 31 31.10 28.49 -7.73
N ASN A 32 32.36 28.30 -7.33
CA ASN A 32 32.85 28.45 -5.95
C ASN A 32 32.23 27.52 -4.89
N VAL A 33 31.60 26.43 -5.32
CA VAL A 33 31.08 25.37 -4.44
C VAL A 33 31.45 23.98 -4.96
N ASN A 34 31.36 22.95 -4.13
CA ASN A 34 31.58 21.57 -4.57
C ASN A 34 30.38 21.09 -5.39
N SER A 35 30.37 21.41 -6.68
CA SER A 35 29.25 21.17 -7.60
C SER A 35 29.46 19.93 -8.47
N PHE A 36 28.39 19.17 -8.68
CA PHE A 36 28.28 18.08 -9.64
C PHE A 36 27.12 18.35 -10.60
N THR A 37 27.23 17.83 -11.82
CA THR A 37 26.11 17.77 -12.78
C THR A 37 25.39 16.42 -12.79
N SER A 38 25.93 15.44 -12.07
CA SER A 38 25.38 14.09 -11.97
C SER A 38 25.17 13.74 -10.50
N LEU A 39 23.95 13.32 -10.17
CA LEU A 39 23.60 12.85 -8.83
C LEU A 39 24.44 11.63 -8.42
N ASN A 40 24.64 10.67 -9.33
CA ASN A 40 25.43 9.46 -9.05
C ASN A 40 26.88 9.81 -8.66
N LYS A 41 27.52 10.76 -9.37
CA LYS A 41 28.87 11.22 -9.04
C LYS A 41 28.94 11.94 -7.68
N ALA A 42 27.93 12.74 -7.34
CA ALA A 42 27.85 13.39 -6.04
C ALA A 42 27.69 12.38 -4.90
N ILE A 43 26.83 11.37 -5.09
CA ILE A 43 26.63 10.27 -4.13
C ILE A 43 27.94 9.51 -3.96
N ALA A 44 28.59 9.05 -5.03
CA ALA A 44 29.87 8.34 -4.96
C ALA A 44 30.93 9.14 -4.18
N SER A 45 30.98 10.46 -4.40
CA SER A 45 31.92 11.35 -3.68
C SER A 45 31.56 11.52 -2.20
N ALA A 46 30.25 11.53 -1.87
CA ALA A 46 29.75 11.61 -0.51
C ALA A 46 30.04 10.36 0.31
N LEU A 47 29.83 9.18 -0.28
CA LEU A 47 30.06 7.90 0.38
C LEU A 47 31.51 7.75 0.86
N GLU A 48 32.47 8.32 0.15
CA GLU A 48 33.91 8.29 0.46
C GLU A 48 34.35 9.27 1.57
N GLN A 49 33.46 10.15 2.07
CA GLN A 49 33.79 11.12 3.12
C GLN A 49 33.83 10.49 4.51
N SER A 50 34.87 9.70 4.78
CA SER A 50 35.07 8.96 6.04
C SER A 50 34.75 9.75 7.31
N ASN A 51 33.82 9.24 8.11
CA ASN A 51 33.37 9.80 9.39
C ASN A 51 32.81 11.24 9.36
N LYS A 52 32.47 11.76 8.17
CA LYS A 52 31.82 13.08 8.04
C LYS A 52 30.32 12.95 7.87
N ARG A 53 29.60 14.02 8.22
CA ARG A 53 28.20 14.22 7.83
C ARG A 53 28.19 14.91 6.48
N VAL A 54 27.49 14.33 5.51
CA VAL A 54 27.44 14.86 4.15
C VAL A 54 26.02 15.24 3.78
N THR A 55 25.85 16.42 3.18
CA THR A 55 24.61 16.87 2.56
C THR A 55 24.84 17.04 1.07
N ILE A 56 23.97 16.46 0.25
CA ILE A 56 23.87 16.70 -1.18
C ILE A 56 22.61 17.53 -1.42
N GLU A 57 22.79 18.81 -1.76
CA GLU A 57 21.71 19.71 -2.14
C GLU A 57 21.45 19.62 -3.65
N VAL A 58 20.29 19.12 -4.03
CA VAL A 58 19.86 18.97 -5.42
C VAL A 58 19.02 20.18 -5.82
N HIS A 59 19.56 20.98 -6.74
CA HIS A 59 18.90 22.18 -7.28
C HIS A 59 17.83 21.79 -8.30
N GLY A 60 16.93 22.72 -8.60
CA GLY A 60 15.81 22.58 -9.50
C GLY A 60 16.23 22.14 -10.90
N GLY A 61 15.51 21.16 -11.42
CA GLY A 61 15.80 20.52 -12.70
C GLY A 61 15.32 19.07 -12.72
N THR A 62 15.43 18.45 -13.89
CA THR A 62 15.21 17.01 -14.05
C THR A 62 16.55 16.33 -14.29
N TYR A 63 16.85 15.33 -13.46
CA TYR A 63 18.05 14.52 -13.49
C TYR A 63 17.69 13.13 -14.01
N PHE A 64 17.92 12.91 -15.29
CA PHE A 64 17.71 11.62 -15.94
C PHE A 64 18.85 10.68 -15.55
N LEU A 65 18.51 9.48 -15.06
CA LEU A 65 19.48 8.46 -14.69
C LEU A 65 19.71 7.50 -15.85
N ASP A 66 20.98 7.23 -16.15
CA ASP A 66 21.36 6.24 -17.16
C ASP A 66 21.17 4.80 -16.63
N GLU A 67 21.39 4.61 -15.33
CA GLU A 67 21.28 3.35 -14.59
C GLU A 67 20.73 3.61 -13.18
N GLU A 68 20.26 2.55 -12.50
CA GLU A 68 19.85 2.65 -11.10
C GLU A 68 21.05 2.98 -10.19
N ILE A 69 20.82 3.79 -9.14
CA ILE A 69 21.87 4.10 -8.17
C ILE A 69 21.79 3.10 -7.02
N ILE A 70 22.79 2.23 -6.91
CA ILE A 70 22.89 1.27 -5.81
C ILE A 70 23.91 1.76 -4.77
N ILE A 71 23.45 2.05 -3.56
CA ILE A 71 24.29 2.39 -2.41
C ILE A 71 24.43 1.14 -1.53
N ARG A 72 25.61 0.54 -1.54
CA ARG A 72 25.90 -0.67 -0.76
C ARG A 72 26.52 -0.33 0.58
N ALA A 73 26.19 -1.08 1.64
CA ALA A 73 26.71 -0.83 2.98
C ALA A 73 28.24 -0.75 3.05
N ASN A 74 28.95 -1.61 2.31
CA ASN A 74 30.42 -1.61 2.24
C ASN A 74 31.04 -0.39 1.54
N GLN A 75 30.24 0.43 0.85
CA GLN A 75 30.68 1.68 0.21
C GLN A 75 30.50 2.89 1.14
N VAL A 76 29.66 2.80 2.18
CA VAL A 76 29.31 3.94 3.04
C VAL A 76 30.39 4.17 4.09
N LYS A 77 31.31 5.11 3.85
CA LYS A 77 32.33 5.54 4.83
C LYS A 77 31.91 6.80 5.60
N CYS A 78 31.00 7.59 5.05
CA CYS A 78 30.43 8.75 5.75
C CYS A 78 29.59 8.34 6.96
N GLN A 79 29.55 9.22 7.97
CA GLN A 79 28.74 9.01 9.18
C GLN A 79 27.23 9.05 8.87
N SER A 80 26.83 9.96 8.00
CA SER A 80 25.45 10.13 7.53
C SER A 80 25.42 10.83 6.18
N LEU A 81 24.40 10.53 5.38
CA LEU A 81 24.17 11.17 4.07
C LEU A 81 22.74 11.69 3.99
N GLU A 82 22.58 13.00 3.82
CA GLU A 82 21.30 13.60 3.42
C GLU A 82 21.36 13.98 1.94
N ILE A 83 20.41 13.50 1.14
CA ILE A 83 20.18 13.90 -0.24
C ILE A 83 18.88 14.69 -0.24
N SER A 84 18.98 16.00 -0.36
CA SER A 84 17.84 16.89 -0.18
C SER A 84 17.68 17.88 -1.32
N ALA A 85 16.44 18.26 -1.59
CA ALA A 85 16.19 19.40 -2.48
C ALA A 85 16.78 20.69 -1.88
N SER A 86 17.39 21.51 -2.73
CA SER A 86 17.78 22.86 -2.33
C SER A 86 16.53 23.69 -1.98
N ALA A 87 16.72 24.71 -1.14
CA ALA A 87 15.63 25.42 -0.49
C ALA A 87 14.61 26.00 -1.50
N ASN A 88 13.34 25.61 -1.35
CA ASN A 88 12.20 26.02 -2.20
C ASN A 88 12.27 25.53 -3.66
N GLU A 89 13.20 24.66 -4.00
CA GLU A 89 13.31 24.07 -5.33
C GLU A 89 12.69 22.67 -5.38
N LYS A 90 12.32 22.21 -6.59
CA LYS A 90 11.63 20.93 -6.80
C LYS A 90 12.40 20.07 -7.81
N PRO A 91 13.55 19.49 -7.42
CA PRO A 91 14.31 18.60 -8.29
C PRO A 91 13.53 17.30 -8.56
N VAL A 92 13.60 16.85 -9.82
CA VAL A 92 13.02 15.58 -10.27
C VAL A 92 14.15 14.59 -10.54
N ILE A 93 14.17 13.48 -9.83
CA ILE A 93 15.02 12.32 -10.10
C ILE A 93 14.22 11.40 -11.03
N SER A 94 14.63 11.33 -12.29
CA SER A 94 13.89 10.66 -13.35
C SER A 94 14.53 9.33 -13.72
N ALA A 95 13.74 8.25 -13.61
CA ALA A 95 14.05 6.93 -14.14
C ALA A 95 13.79 6.80 -15.66
N GLY A 96 13.32 7.86 -16.31
CA GLY A 96 13.05 7.90 -17.75
C GLY A 96 14.23 8.38 -18.59
N LYS A 97 14.03 8.41 -19.91
CA LYS A 97 14.95 8.95 -20.92
C LYS A 97 14.25 10.00 -21.79
N PRO A 98 14.82 11.20 -21.97
CA PRO A 98 14.26 12.21 -22.86
C PRO A 98 14.40 11.76 -24.32
N LEU A 99 13.34 11.94 -25.12
CA LEU A 99 13.33 11.59 -26.53
C LEU A 99 13.49 12.83 -27.40
N THR A 100 14.33 12.75 -28.43
CA THR A 100 14.42 13.75 -29.50
C THR A 100 13.73 13.21 -30.74
N LEU A 101 12.53 13.72 -31.01
CA LEU A 101 11.64 13.15 -32.03
C LEU A 101 11.43 14.14 -33.18
N LYS A 102 11.44 13.61 -34.41
CA LYS A 102 11.09 14.35 -35.63
C LYS A 102 9.80 13.80 -36.19
N TRP A 103 8.69 14.38 -35.72
CA TRP A 103 7.35 13.95 -36.08
C TRP A 103 7.02 14.20 -37.56
N LYS A 104 6.44 13.19 -38.20
CA LYS A 104 5.87 13.26 -39.55
C LYS A 104 4.40 12.84 -39.48
N PRO A 105 3.50 13.45 -40.26
CA PRO A 105 2.14 12.96 -40.38
C PRO A 105 2.12 11.50 -40.84
N PHE A 106 1.27 10.68 -40.22
CA PHE A 106 1.04 9.29 -40.63
C PHE A 106 -0.35 9.15 -41.28
N LYS A 107 -1.42 9.04 -40.47
CA LYS A 107 -2.82 9.01 -40.94
C LYS A 107 -3.77 9.47 -39.83
N ASN A 108 -4.94 10.00 -40.18
CA ASN A 108 -6.04 10.28 -39.24
C ASN A 108 -5.64 11.11 -37.99
N GLY A 109 -4.69 12.05 -38.14
CA GLY A 109 -4.20 12.87 -37.01
C GLY A 109 -3.10 12.21 -36.16
N ILE A 110 -2.74 10.95 -36.45
CA ILE A 110 -1.60 10.24 -35.86
C ILE A 110 -0.32 10.71 -36.55
N TYR A 111 0.73 10.87 -35.74
CA TYR A 111 2.08 11.19 -36.18
C TYR A 111 3.02 10.03 -35.88
N VAL A 112 4.10 9.94 -36.64
CA VAL A 112 5.16 8.94 -36.46
C VAL A 112 6.53 9.60 -36.41
N ALA A 113 7.41 9.09 -35.56
CA ALA A 113 8.80 9.50 -35.46
C ALA A 113 9.73 8.28 -35.38
N ASP A 114 10.95 8.43 -35.88
CA ASP A 114 12.03 7.48 -35.64
C ASP A 114 12.49 7.57 -34.17
N VAL A 115 12.71 6.42 -33.54
CA VAL A 115 13.20 6.30 -32.16
C VAL A 115 14.22 5.17 -32.08
N ALA A 116 15.09 5.18 -31.07
CA ALA A 116 16.00 4.06 -30.80
C ALA A 116 15.19 2.78 -30.57
N ALA A 117 15.75 1.63 -30.94
CA ALA A 117 15.13 0.31 -30.77
C ALA A 117 15.19 -0.19 -29.31
N GLU A 118 14.84 0.69 -28.36
CA GLU A 118 14.70 0.37 -26.94
C GLU A 118 13.20 0.20 -26.62
N GLN A 119 12.84 -0.86 -25.90
CA GLN A 119 11.46 -1.09 -25.48
C GLN A 119 11.15 -0.27 -24.22
N PHE A 120 10.03 0.45 -24.25
CA PHE A 120 9.45 1.16 -23.10
C PHE A 120 7.92 1.09 -23.18
N GLU A 121 7.25 1.10 -22.04
CA GLU A 121 5.79 0.91 -21.94
C GLU A 121 5.07 2.11 -21.32
N ARG A 122 5.81 3.21 -21.12
CA ARG A 122 5.26 4.49 -20.66
C ARG A 122 5.89 5.64 -21.44
N LEU A 123 5.03 6.58 -21.83
CA LEU A 123 5.40 7.81 -22.50
C LEU A 123 4.78 8.99 -21.76
N TYR A 124 5.56 10.05 -21.61
CA TYR A 124 5.13 11.30 -20.99
C TYR A 124 5.31 12.44 -21.99
N VAL A 125 4.30 13.29 -22.08
CA VAL A 125 4.31 14.50 -22.91
C VAL A 125 4.11 15.69 -22.00
N ASN A 126 5.12 16.55 -21.92
CA ASN A 126 5.15 17.69 -20.98
C ASN A 126 4.86 17.25 -19.54
N ASN A 127 5.47 16.15 -19.10
CA ASN A 127 5.28 15.49 -17.79
C ASN A 127 3.90 14.87 -17.56
N VAL A 128 3.02 14.83 -18.57
CA VAL A 128 1.71 14.16 -18.46
C VAL A 128 1.82 12.74 -19.03
N PRO A 129 1.49 11.68 -18.28
CA PRO A 129 1.49 10.31 -18.78
C PRO A 129 0.48 10.16 -19.93
N GLN A 130 0.88 9.44 -20.98
CA GLN A 130 0.05 9.13 -22.15
C GLN A 130 -0.44 7.68 -22.10
N ILE A 131 -1.56 7.42 -22.78
CA ILE A 131 -2.25 6.13 -22.75
C ILE A 131 -1.61 5.22 -23.80
N LEU A 132 -1.19 4.02 -23.41
CA LEU A 132 -0.78 3.03 -24.40
C LEU A 132 -2.02 2.59 -25.19
N ALA A 133 -1.94 2.59 -26.52
CA ALA A 133 -3.07 2.31 -27.40
C ALA A 133 -3.84 1.05 -26.97
N ARG A 134 -5.14 1.17 -26.73
CA ARG A 134 -5.93 0.12 -26.07
C ARG A 134 -7.37 0.03 -26.53
N TYR A 135 -7.94 -1.16 -26.40
CA TYR A 135 -9.36 -1.43 -26.58
C TYR A 135 -10.00 -2.02 -25.31
N PRO A 136 -11.13 -1.47 -24.83
CA PRO A 136 -11.74 -0.23 -25.30
C PRO A 136 -10.86 0.99 -24.93
N ASN A 137 -11.12 2.11 -25.59
CA ASN A 137 -10.42 3.36 -25.32
C ASN A 137 -10.61 3.76 -23.86
N TYR A 138 -9.55 4.35 -23.30
CA TYR A 138 -9.54 4.81 -21.91
C TYR A 138 -10.67 5.80 -21.62
N ASP A 139 -11.45 5.53 -20.58
CA ASP A 139 -12.51 6.39 -20.06
C ASP A 139 -12.36 6.55 -18.54
N SER A 140 -11.93 7.75 -18.12
CA SER A 140 -11.75 8.10 -16.71
C SER A 140 -13.04 8.10 -15.89
N THR A 141 -14.21 8.09 -16.54
CA THR A 141 -15.50 8.01 -15.84
C THR A 141 -15.87 6.59 -15.43
N GLN A 142 -15.21 5.59 -16.01
CA GLN A 142 -15.38 4.18 -15.61
C GLN A 142 -14.54 3.88 -14.37
N THR A 143 -15.16 3.18 -13.42
CA THR A 143 -14.50 2.77 -12.17
C THR A 143 -13.50 1.64 -12.40
N VAL A 144 -13.89 0.60 -13.14
CA VAL A 144 -13.07 -0.62 -13.34
C VAL A 144 -12.19 -0.45 -14.58
N LEU A 145 -10.87 -0.59 -14.39
CA LEU A 145 -9.83 -0.59 -15.43
C LEU A 145 -9.87 0.58 -16.42
N ASN A 146 -10.60 1.65 -16.05
CA ASN A 146 -10.93 2.79 -16.90
C ASN A 146 -11.49 2.39 -18.28
N GLY A 147 -12.34 1.35 -18.30
CA GLY A 147 -12.97 0.83 -19.50
C GLY A 147 -12.69 -0.66 -19.69
N THR A 148 -13.74 -1.44 -19.88
CA THR A 148 -13.66 -2.89 -20.10
C THR A 148 -14.56 -3.31 -21.26
N ALA A 149 -14.15 -4.36 -21.99
CA ALA A 149 -14.95 -4.97 -23.02
C ALA A 149 -14.88 -6.50 -22.95
N ALA A 150 -16.04 -7.16 -22.92
CA ALA A 150 -16.12 -8.62 -22.93
C ALA A 150 -15.59 -9.24 -24.23
N ASP A 151 -15.55 -8.47 -25.32
CA ASP A 151 -15.02 -8.90 -26.62
C ASP A 151 -13.53 -8.56 -26.83
N ALA A 152 -12.82 -8.11 -25.78
CA ALA A 152 -11.42 -7.66 -25.89
C ALA A 152 -10.47 -8.76 -26.42
N LEU A 153 -10.68 -10.03 -26.05
CA LEU A 153 -9.87 -11.13 -26.56
C LEU A 153 -10.17 -11.44 -28.04
N GLN A 154 -11.45 -11.35 -28.44
CA GLN A 154 -11.90 -11.50 -29.83
C GLN A 154 -11.39 -10.34 -30.69
N ARG A 155 -11.27 -9.14 -30.11
CA ARG A 155 -10.62 -7.98 -30.73
C ARG A 155 -9.14 -8.27 -30.98
N ALA A 156 -8.38 -8.68 -29.95
CA ALA A 156 -6.97 -9.01 -30.08
C ALA A 156 -6.68 -10.15 -31.08
N ALA A 157 -7.60 -11.11 -31.22
CA ALA A 157 -7.47 -12.17 -32.22
C ALA A 157 -7.38 -11.65 -33.67
N LYS A 158 -7.95 -10.47 -33.95
CA LYS A 158 -7.96 -9.83 -35.27
C LYS A 158 -6.71 -9.01 -35.57
N TRP A 159 -5.83 -8.74 -34.60
CA TRP A 159 -4.61 -7.96 -34.81
C TRP A 159 -3.69 -8.60 -35.86
N THR A 160 -3.03 -7.80 -36.68
CA THR A 160 -2.13 -8.33 -37.72
C THR A 160 -0.85 -8.90 -37.09
N ASP A 161 -0.30 -8.16 -36.12
CA ASP A 161 0.78 -8.56 -35.24
C ASP A 161 0.29 -8.47 -33.79
N ALA A 162 0.63 -9.46 -32.97
CA ALA A 162 0.26 -9.48 -31.55
C ALA A 162 1.46 -9.67 -30.63
N ASN A 163 2.70 -9.69 -31.14
CA ASN A 163 3.87 -10.17 -30.41
C ASN A 163 4.25 -9.36 -29.15
N ASN A 164 3.60 -8.22 -28.93
CA ASN A 164 3.87 -7.32 -27.81
C ASN A 164 2.60 -6.84 -27.07
N GLY A 165 1.44 -7.39 -27.41
CA GLY A 165 0.19 -6.97 -26.80
C GLY A 165 0.03 -7.44 -25.36
N TYR A 166 -0.80 -6.75 -24.60
CA TYR A 166 -1.23 -7.18 -23.27
C TYR A 166 -2.74 -7.35 -23.21
N LEU A 167 -3.17 -8.35 -22.44
CA LEU A 167 -4.53 -8.46 -21.95
C LEU A 167 -4.49 -8.23 -20.45
N HIS A 168 -5.35 -7.34 -19.96
CA HIS A 168 -5.56 -7.09 -18.54
C HIS A 168 -6.99 -7.41 -18.19
N ALA A 169 -7.19 -8.01 -17.03
CA ALA A 169 -8.50 -8.37 -16.52
C ALA A 169 -8.54 -8.26 -15.00
N LEU A 170 -9.73 -8.15 -14.43
CA LEU A 170 -9.89 -8.50 -13.01
C LEU A 170 -9.80 -10.02 -12.83
N HIS A 171 -9.41 -10.45 -11.64
CA HIS A 171 -9.56 -11.84 -11.20
C HIS A 171 -11.02 -12.29 -11.32
N LEU A 172 -11.28 -13.58 -11.56
CA LEU A 172 -12.63 -14.14 -11.73
C LEU A 172 -13.60 -13.66 -10.63
N HIS A 173 -13.15 -13.73 -9.38
CA HIS A 173 -13.88 -13.29 -8.17
C HIS A 173 -13.54 -11.84 -7.74
N ARG A 174 -12.90 -11.07 -8.61
CA ARG A 174 -12.44 -9.69 -8.39
C ARG A 174 -11.55 -9.49 -7.14
N TRP A 175 -10.80 -10.51 -6.74
CA TRP A 175 -9.83 -10.42 -5.64
C TRP A 175 -8.52 -9.73 -6.01
N GLY A 176 -8.39 -9.25 -7.25
CA GLY A 176 -7.15 -8.71 -7.79
C GLY A 176 -7.28 -8.50 -9.29
N GLY A 177 -6.14 -8.49 -9.99
CA GLY A 177 -6.08 -8.34 -11.43
C GLY A 177 -5.11 -9.36 -12.02
N ASN A 178 -5.43 -9.85 -13.21
CA ASN A 178 -4.58 -10.75 -13.97
C ASN A 178 -4.14 -10.05 -15.26
N SER A 179 -2.87 -10.17 -15.59
CA SER A 179 -2.29 -9.61 -16.81
C SER A 179 -1.56 -10.69 -17.59
N TYR A 180 -1.72 -10.66 -18.91
CA TYR A 180 -1.19 -11.65 -19.82
C TYR A 180 -0.50 -10.95 -20.99
N ARG A 181 0.67 -11.47 -21.37
CA ARG A 181 1.24 -11.16 -22.67
C ARG A 181 0.47 -11.95 -23.73
N ILE A 182 0.08 -11.24 -24.78
CA ILE A 182 -0.55 -11.79 -25.97
C ILE A 182 0.56 -12.15 -26.94
N THR A 183 0.49 -13.34 -27.54
CA THR A 183 1.30 -13.72 -28.70
C THR A 183 0.42 -14.45 -29.72
N LYS A 184 0.93 -14.65 -30.94
CA LYS A 184 0.27 -15.49 -31.95
C LYS A 184 1.09 -16.74 -32.24
N SER A 185 0.42 -17.88 -32.28
CA SER A 185 1.00 -19.13 -32.76
C SER A 185 1.22 -19.10 -34.29
N ALA A 186 1.96 -20.07 -34.81
CA ALA A 186 2.22 -20.19 -36.26
C ALA A 186 0.95 -20.28 -37.14
N ASN A 187 -0.17 -20.74 -36.58
CA ASN A 187 -1.48 -20.78 -37.25
C ASN A 187 -2.37 -19.57 -36.92
N GLY A 188 -1.80 -18.50 -36.35
CA GLY A 188 -2.48 -17.22 -36.10
C GLY A 188 -3.42 -17.18 -34.90
N LYS A 189 -3.43 -18.20 -34.03
CA LYS A 189 -4.25 -18.21 -32.82
C LYS A 189 -3.58 -17.41 -31.70
N VAL A 190 -4.38 -16.69 -30.92
CA VAL A 190 -3.91 -15.97 -29.73
C VAL A 190 -3.48 -16.97 -28.65
N GLN A 191 -2.33 -16.71 -28.04
CA GLN A 191 -1.84 -17.38 -26.85
C GLN A 191 -1.63 -16.33 -25.76
N LEU A 192 -1.94 -16.72 -24.52
CA LEU A 192 -1.79 -15.88 -23.35
C LEU A 192 -0.74 -16.48 -22.42
N THR A 193 0.25 -15.68 -22.04
CA THR A 193 1.28 -16.05 -21.05
C THR A 193 1.25 -15.03 -19.93
N GLY A 194 0.87 -15.45 -18.72
CA GLY A 194 0.62 -14.52 -17.62
C GLY A 194 -0.28 -15.09 -16.53
N GLY A 195 -0.91 -14.19 -15.79
CA GLY A 195 -1.92 -14.50 -14.78
C GLY A 195 -1.39 -14.75 -13.37
N TRP A 196 -0.09 -14.54 -13.13
CA TRP A 196 0.58 -14.78 -11.84
C TRP A 196 0.54 -13.59 -10.88
N GLN A 197 -0.17 -12.51 -11.21
CA GLN A 197 -0.32 -11.30 -10.38
C GLN A 197 -1.24 -11.50 -9.16
N THR A 198 -1.80 -12.70 -8.98
CA THR A 198 -2.60 -13.10 -7.84
C THR A 198 -2.12 -14.46 -7.33
N ASN A 199 -2.05 -14.63 -6.02
CA ASN A 199 -1.71 -15.92 -5.38
C ASN A 199 -2.95 -16.81 -5.18
N ARG A 200 -4.01 -16.54 -5.95
CA ARG A 200 -5.26 -17.31 -6.06
C ARG A 200 -5.50 -17.60 -7.54
N PRO A 201 -5.31 -18.85 -7.99
CA PRO A 201 -5.36 -19.18 -9.42
C PRO A 201 -6.77 -19.62 -9.85
N ASP A 202 -7.74 -18.72 -9.91
CA ASP A 202 -9.08 -19.00 -10.49
C ASP A 202 -9.27 -18.38 -11.89
N GLY A 203 -8.22 -17.76 -12.42
CA GLY A 203 -8.22 -17.13 -13.75
C GLY A 203 -8.89 -15.76 -13.79
N MET A 204 -9.15 -15.30 -15.01
CA MET A 204 -9.62 -13.95 -15.28
C MET A 204 -11.15 -13.84 -15.40
N ASN A 205 -11.68 -12.66 -15.12
CA ASN A 205 -13.06 -12.30 -15.38
C ASN A 205 -13.23 -11.85 -16.83
N GLU A 206 -13.82 -12.70 -17.67
CA GLU A 206 -13.98 -12.44 -19.11
C GLU A 206 -14.94 -11.28 -19.46
N GLN A 207 -15.63 -10.68 -18.48
CA GLN A 207 -16.47 -9.49 -18.71
C GLN A 207 -15.73 -8.18 -18.41
N LEU A 208 -14.61 -8.25 -17.67
CA LEU A 208 -13.89 -7.09 -17.14
C LEU A 208 -12.45 -7.10 -17.64
N MET A 209 -12.30 -7.00 -18.96
CA MET A 209 -11.01 -7.06 -19.65
C MET A 209 -10.76 -5.83 -20.52
N TYR A 210 -9.50 -5.53 -20.77
CA TYR A 210 -9.09 -4.70 -21.90
C TYR A 210 -7.80 -5.27 -22.50
N VAL A 211 -7.51 -4.88 -23.73
CA VAL A 211 -6.27 -5.21 -24.42
C VAL A 211 -5.54 -3.95 -24.83
N GLU A 212 -4.21 -3.96 -24.80
CA GLU A 212 -3.40 -2.79 -25.14
C GLU A 212 -2.10 -3.16 -25.86
N ASN A 213 -1.36 -2.13 -26.27
CA ASN A 213 -0.07 -2.20 -26.92
C ASN A 213 -0.13 -2.75 -28.36
N ASN A 214 -1.02 -2.19 -29.16
CA ASN A 214 -1.15 -2.55 -30.57
C ASN A 214 -1.45 -1.33 -31.45
N LEU A 215 -0.87 -1.28 -32.66
CA LEU A 215 -1.07 -0.14 -33.57
C LEU A 215 -2.51 -0.02 -34.05
N GLU A 216 -3.20 -1.15 -34.23
CA GLU A 216 -4.59 -1.19 -34.66
C GLU A 216 -5.57 -0.58 -33.65
N GLU A 217 -5.18 -0.47 -32.37
CA GLU A 217 -5.98 0.17 -31.32
C GLU A 217 -5.55 1.63 -31.06
N LEU A 218 -4.63 2.20 -31.85
CA LEU A 218 -4.27 3.61 -31.76
C LEU A 218 -5.33 4.45 -32.49
N ASP A 219 -6.38 4.86 -31.79
CA ASP A 219 -7.51 5.56 -32.40
C ASP A 219 -8.12 6.72 -31.58
N ALA A 220 -7.63 6.96 -30.36
CA ALA A 220 -8.06 8.08 -29.51
C ALA A 220 -6.94 9.11 -29.24
N PRO A 221 -7.27 10.41 -29.10
CA PRO A 221 -6.30 11.42 -28.70
C PRO A 221 -5.67 11.13 -27.34
N GLY A 222 -4.35 11.26 -27.25
CA GLY A 222 -3.54 10.93 -26.07
C GLY A 222 -2.98 9.52 -26.09
N GLU A 223 -3.35 8.70 -27.08
CA GLU A 223 -2.80 7.36 -27.24
C GLU A 223 -1.48 7.35 -28.01
N TRP A 224 -0.65 6.34 -27.73
CA TRP A 224 0.60 6.09 -28.44
C TRP A 224 0.86 4.60 -28.61
N PHE A 225 1.73 4.25 -29.55
CA PHE A 225 2.21 2.89 -29.79
C PHE A 225 3.69 2.91 -30.20
N LEU A 226 4.48 1.98 -29.67
CA LEU A 226 5.88 1.78 -30.04
C LEU A 226 6.03 0.47 -30.83
N ASP A 227 6.40 0.62 -32.09
CA ASP A 227 6.96 -0.49 -32.88
C ASP A 227 8.47 -0.50 -32.67
N PHE A 228 8.93 -1.20 -31.63
CA PHE A 228 10.36 -1.25 -31.32
C PHE A 228 11.15 -2.09 -32.34
N VAL A 229 10.48 -2.99 -33.08
CA VAL A 229 11.12 -3.79 -34.15
C VAL A 229 11.46 -2.87 -35.33
N ALA A 230 10.54 -1.99 -35.71
CA ALA A 230 10.77 -1.00 -36.77
C ALA A 230 11.47 0.29 -36.28
N GLY A 231 11.63 0.48 -34.97
CA GLY A 231 12.17 1.71 -34.38
C GLY A 231 11.25 2.92 -34.62
N LYS A 232 9.92 2.72 -34.53
CA LYS A 232 8.92 3.77 -34.79
C LYS A 232 8.04 4.02 -33.58
N LEU A 233 7.92 5.29 -33.20
CA LEU A 233 6.95 5.75 -32.21
C LEU A 233 5.79 6.44 -32.92
N TYR A 234 4.57 5.96 -32.66
CA TYR A 234 3.31 6.53 -33.16
C TYR A 234 2.59 7.24 -32.02
N TYR A 235 2.01 8.40 -32.29
CA TYR A 235 1.32 9.20 -31.29
C TYR A 235 0.14 9.96 -31.88
N PHE A 236 -1.01 9.89 -31.20
CA PHE A 236 -2.16 10.72 -31.48
C PHE A 236 -2.20 11.89 -30.49
N PRO A 237 -1.75 13.10 -30.85
CA PRO A 237 -1.73 14.23 -29.93
C PRO A 237 -3.13 14.66 -29.50
N THR A 238 -3.27 15.00 -28.21
CA THR A 238 -4.44 15.77 -27.74
C THR A 238 -4.40 17.19 -28.30
N LYS A 239 -5.54 17.89 -28.28
CA LYS A 239 -5.67 19.26 -28.82
C LYS A 239 -4.67 20.27 -28.23
N ASN A 240 -4.18 20.03 -27.01
CA ASN A 240 -3.29 20.93 -26.29
C ASN A 240 -1.80 20.64 -26.52
N VAL A 241 -1.46 19.61 -27.30
CA VAL A 241 -0.07 19.23 -27.54
C VAL A 241 0.44 19.81 -28.87
N ASN A 242 1.42 20.73 -28.77
CA ASN A 242 2.19 21.18 -29.93
C ASN A 242 3.45 20.32 -30.08
N LEU A 243 3.47 19.45 -31.09
CA LEU A 243 4.56 18.52 -31.36
C LEU A 243 5.92 19.17 -31.64
N SER A 244 5.94 20.45 -32.05
CA SER A 244 7.21 21.16 -32.31
C SER A 244 7.93 21.63 -31.04
N THR A 245 7.20 21.75 -29.93
CA THR A 245 7.73 22.23 -28.64
C THR A 245 7.55 21.25 -27.49
N ALA A 246 6.76 20.19 -27.69
CA ALA A 246 6.47 19.21 -26.67
C ALA A 246 7.73 18.43 -26.25
N LYS A 247 7.86 18.20 -24.94
CA LYS A 247 8.92 17.38 -24.36
C LYS A 247 8.42 15.96 -24.18
N PHE A 248 9.13 15.00 -24.76
CA PHE A 248 8.83 13.58 -24.65
C PHE A 248 9.83 12.90 -23.72
N VAL A 249 9.31 12.11 -22.79
CA VAL A 249 10.11 11.24 -21.92
C VAL A 249 9.53 9.83 -22.01
N ALA A 250 10.38 8.85 -22.29
CA ALA A 250 10.04 7.43 -22.17
C ALA A 250 10.47 6.90 -20.79
N SER A 251 9.77 5.91 -20.25
CA SER A 251 10.29 5.13 -19.12
C SER A 251 11.57 4.37 -19.51
N ASN A 252 12.39 4.05 -18.51
CA ASN A 252 13.61 3.26 -18.72
C ASN A 252 13.88 2.32 -17.52
N LEU A 253 14.07 2.86 -16.33
CA LEU A 253 14.42 2.08 -15.14
C LEU A 253 13.17 1.71 -14.32
N LYS A 254 13.13 0.50 -13.76
CA LYS A 254 12.07 0.10 -12.80
C LYS A 254 12.35 0.65 -11.41
N GLN A 255 13.63 0.67 -11.01
CA GLN A 255 14.10 1.21 -9.73
C GLN A 255 14.95 2.46 -9.98
N THR A 256 14.85 3.46 -9.09
CA THR A 256 15.61 4.70 -9.20
C THR A 256 16.84 4.64 -8.30
N ILE A 257 16.64 4.34 -7.02
CA ILE A 257 17.71 4.23 -6.02
C ILE A 257 17.46 3.01 -5.13
N VAL A 258 18.53 2.25 -4.86
CA VAL A 258 18.52 1.06 -4.01
C VAL A 258 19.55 1.22 -2.89
N LEU A 259 19.11 1.20 -1.65
CA LEU A 259 19.98 0.97 -0.50
C LEU A 259 20.08 -0.53 -0.28
N LYS A 260 21.31 -1.07 -0.28
CA LYS A 260 21.55 -2.52 -0.16
C LYS A 260 22.56 -2.84 0.94
N GLY A 261 22.07 -3.38 2.04
CA GLY A 261 22.85 -3.99 3.12
C GLY A 261 22.33 -5.38 3.45
N ASP A 262 22.62 -5.81 4.68
CA ASP A 262 22.11 -7.06 5.26
C ASP A 262 21.99 -6.93 6.79
N THR A 263 21.63 -8.02 7.46
CA THR A 263 21.46 -8.07 8.93
C THR A 263 22.72 -7.75 9.72
N GLU A 264 23.91 -8.03 9.17
CA GLU A 264 25.21 -7.82 9.83
C GLU A 264 25.79 -6.45 9.47
N HIS A 265 25.63 -6.03 8.23
CA HIS A 265 26.16 -4.79 7.65
C HIS A 265 25.02 -3.98 7.00
N PRO A 266 24.11 -3.38 7.79
CA PRO A 266 23.04 -2.58 7.20
C PRO A 266 23.55 -1.24 6.71
N VAL A 267 22.89 -0.68 5.69
CA VAL A 267 23.05 0.71 5.27
C VAL A 267 22.41 1.61 6.33
N ARG A 268 23.17 2.58 6.86
CA ARG A 268 22.77 3.38 8.02
C ARG A 268 22.69 4.88 7.71
N ASN A 269 21.77 5.58 8.36
CA ASN A 269 21.73 7.04 8.44
C ASN A 269 21.69 7.77 7.07
N ILE A 270 20.94 7.22 6.10
CA ILE A 270 20.70 7.88 4.81
C ILE A 270 19.31 8.52 4.81
N THR A 271 19.23 9.78 4.43
CA THR A 271 17.98 10.55 4.33
C THR A 271 17.75 11.07 2.92
N PHE A 272 16.58 10.81 2.35
CA PHE A 272 16.07 11.47 1.15
C PHE A 272 15.03 12.50 1.57
N LYS A 273 15.15 13.74 1.06
CA LYS A 273 14.28 14.83 1.50
C LYS A 273 13.85 15.79 0.40
N GLY A 274 12.55 16.02 0.24
CA GLY A 274 12.05 17.05 -0.67
C GLY A 274 12.22 16.74 -2.17
N LEU A 275 12.59 15.51 -2.52
CA LEU A 275 12.85 15.10 -3.90
C LEU A 275 11.58 14.58 -4.55
N ARG A 276 11.47 14.76 -5.87
CA ARG A 276 10.43 14.10 -6.68
C ARG A 276 11.03 12.92 -7.46
N PHE A 277 10.41 11.75 -7.38
CA PHE A 277 10.74 10.56 -8.18
C PHE A 277 9.69 10.37 -9.27
N ALA A 278 10.12 10.08 -10.50
CA ALA A 278 9.21 9.94 -11.64
C ALA A 278 9.76 9.04 -12.76
N HIS A 279 8.85 8.66 -13.66
CA HIS A 279 9.12 8.03 -14.97
C HIS A 279 9.65 6.58 -14.91
N ASN A 280 9.40 5.86 -13.81
CA ASN A 280 9.78 4.45 -13.71
C ASN A 280 8.96 3.57 -14.66
N GLU A 281 9.56 2.50 -15.16
CA GLU A 281 8.89 1.50 -16.00
C GLU A 281 7.86 0.66 -15.22
N ARG A 282 6.89 0.07 -15.94
CA ARG A 282 5.86 -0.83 -15.40
C ARG A 282 6.46 -2.14 -14.90
N THR A 283 5.81 -2.72 -13.88
CA THR A 283 6.28 -3.95 -13.19
C THR A 283 5.23 -5.06 -13.10
N PHE A 284 4.02 -4.84 -13.64
CA PHE A 284 2.89 -5.76 -13.47
C PHE A 284 3.16 -7.19 -14.02
N MET A 285 3.99 -7.34 -15.06
CA MET A 285 4.40 -8.66 -15.56
C MET A 285 5.46 -9.35 -14.69
N GLU A 286 6.14 -8.63 -13.80
CA GLU A 286 7.11 -9.17 -12.83
C GLU A 286 6.52 -9.38 -11.44
N THR A 287 5.24 -9.11 -11.27
CA THR A 287 4.50 -9.31 -10.03
C THR A 287 4.19 -10.79 -9.84
N SER A 288 5.20 -11.59 -9.49
CA SER A 288 5.13 -13.06 -9.44
C SER A 288 5.55 -13.67 -8.12
N GLU A 289 6.13 -12.89 -7.21
CA GLU A 289 6.57 -13.42 -5.91
C GLU A 289 5.38 -13.49 -4.94
N PRO A 290 4.96 -14.68 -4.46
CA PRO A 290 3.87 -14.78 -3.51
C PRO A 290 4.26 -14.25 -2.14
N LEU A 291 3.38 -13.43 -1.55
CA LEU A 291 3.49 -13.08 -0.14
C LEU A 291 3.03 -14.25 0.73
N LEU A 292 3.59 -14.34 1.95
CA LEU A 292 3.38 -15.47 2.86
C LEU A 292 1.89 -15.69 3.10
N ARG A 293 1.32 -16.70 2.43
CA ARG A 293 -0.10 -17.09 2.55
C ARG A 293 -1.11 -15.97 2.33
N SER A 294 -0.70 -14.84 1.76
CA SER A 294 -1.61 -13.81 1.27
C SER A 294 -2.12 -14.20 -0.11
N ASP A 295 -3.23 -13.59 -0.54
CA ASP A 295 -3.73 -13.73 -1.91
C ASP A 295 -2.92 -12.90 -2.92
N TRP A 296 -1.88 -12.20 -2.43
CA TRP A 296 -1.07 -11.26 -3.18
C TRP A 296 0.19 -11.92 -3.74
N THR A 297 0.55 -11.51 -4.95
CA THR A 297 1.92 -11.57 -5.41
C THR A 297 2.46 -10.15 -5.57
N ILE A 298 3.77 -10.00 -5.48
CA ILE A 298 4.45 -8.71 -5.61
C ILE A 298 5.57 -8.77 -6.65
N TYR A 299 5.91 -7.61 -7.18
CA TYR A 299 7.26 -7.35 -7.68
C TYR A 299 8.11 -6.85 -6.51
N ARG A 300 9.16 -7.59 -6.12
CA ARG A 300 10.08 -7.17 -5.05
C ARG A 300 11.08 -6.13 -5.55
N GLY A 301 10.56 -4.93 -5.77
CA GLY A 301 11.30 -3.74 -6.12
C GLY A 301 10.40 -2.51 -6.03
N ALA A 302 11.02 -1.34 -6.02
CA ALA A 302 10.34 -0.05 -5.94
C ALA A 302 11.21 1.06 -6.55
N ALA A 303 10.59 2.22 -6.83
CA ALA A 303 11.34 3.42 -7.24
C ALA A 303 12.43 3.77 -6.21
N LEU A 304 12.11 3.67 -4.92
CA LEU A 304 13.08 3.76 -3.83
C LEU A 304 13.05 2.48 -2.97
N MET A 305 14.11 1.68 -3.06
CA MET A 305 14.22 0.40 -2.36
C MET A 305 15.19 0.51 -1.18
N LEU A 306 14.74 0.11 0.00
CA LEU A 306 15.51 0.00 1.24
C LEU A 306 15.58 -1.49 1.59
N ASP A 307 16.73 -2.12 1.39
CA ASP A 307 16.93 -3.54 1.64
C ASP A 307 18.19 -3.75 2.48
N GLY A 308 18.05 -4.18 3.73
CA GLY A 308 19.17 -4.21 4.67
C GLY A 308 19.51 -2.82 5.22
N THR A 309 18.54 -2.09 5.75
CA THR A 309 18.71 -0.70 6.23
C THR A 309 18.49 -0.54 7.73
N GLN A 310 19.08 0.51 8.30
CA GLN A 310 18.77 0.96 9.65
C GLN A 310 18.83 2.49 9.78
N ASP A 311 17.87 3.08 10.49
CA ASP A 311 17.81 4.51 10.79
C ASP A 311 17.83 5.41 9.53
N CYS A 312 17.30 4.92 8.41
CA CYS A 312 17.14 5.64 7.14
C CYS A 312 15.79 6.34 7.05
N LYS A 313 15.72 7.41 6.25
CA LYS A 313 14.53 8.28 6.18
C LYS A 313 14.19 8.69 4.77
N VAL A 314 12.89 8.71 4.46
CA VAL A 314 12.32 9.32 3.26
C VAL A 314 11.33 10.35 3.73
N SER A 315 11.58 11.63 3.46
CA SER A 315 10.84 12.73 4.08
C SER A 315 10.42 13.80 3.09
N ASN A 316 9.14 14.16 3.06
CA ASN A 316 8.63 15.22 2.19
C ASN A 316 8.94 15.00 0.69
N CYS A 317 9.06 13.74 0.26
CA CYS A 317 9.30 13.40 -1.14
C CYS A 317 7.97 13.25 -1.90
N GLU A 318 8.02 13.44 -3.22
CA GLU A 318 6.90 13.20 -4.13
C GLU A 318 7.20 11.99 -5.01
N PHE A 319 6.24 11.09 -5.17
CA PHE A 319 6.31 9.95 -6.08
C PHE A 319 5.11 10.05 -7.02
N GLU A 320 5.38 10.43 -8.27
CA GLU A 320 4.36 10.61 -9.31
C GLU A 320 4.75 9.84 -10.56
N GLY A 321 3.80 9.10 -11.15
CA GLY A 321 4.07 8.40 -12.39
C GLY A 321 5.13 7.31 -12.20
N ILE A 322 5.01 6.52 -11.13
CA ILE A 322 5.83 5.31 -10.90
C ILE A 322 5.12 4.11 -11.53
N GLY A 323 5.86 3.20 -12.19
CA GLY A 323 5.23 2.10 -12.95
C GLY A 323 4.87 0.88 -12.11
N GLY A 324 5.33 0.86 -10.86
CA GLY A 324 5.11 -0.18 -9.87
C GLY A 324 5.03 0.41 -8.47
N ASN A 325 5.71 -0.22 -7.51
CA ASN A 325 5.76 0.26 -6.14
C ASN A 325 6.60 1.54 -5.99
N ALA A 326 6.17 2.47 -5.13
CA ALA A 326 6.91 3.71 -4.88
C ALA A 326 8.07 3.52 -3.90
N ILE A 327 7.80 2.96 -2.72
CA ILE A 327 8.80 2.73 -1.67
C ILE A 327 8.67 1.30 -1.14
N MET A 328 9.78 0.59 -0.96
CA MET A 328 9.78 -0.73 -0.33
C MET A 328 10.91 -0.84 0.70
N LEU A 329 10.55 -1.27 1.92
CA LEU A 329 11.44 -1.72 2.98
C LEU A 329 11.42 -3.25 2.95
N SER A 330 12.51 -3.84 2.49
CA SER A 330 12.63 -5.27 2.25
C SER A 330 13.61 -5.90 3.22
N ASN A 331 13.34 -7.15 3.61
CA ASN A 331 14.21 -7.95 4.47
C ASN A 331 14.57 -7.17 5.74
N TYR A 332 15.82 -7.20 6.21
CA TYR A 332 16.25 -6.39 7.35
C TYR A 332 16.05 -4.89 7.08
N SER A 333 15.12 -4.25 7.79
CA SER A 333 14.92 -2.81 7.79
C SER A 333 14.53 -2.40 9.20
N LYS A 334 15.27 -1.50 9.86
CA LYS A 334 15.05 -1.24 11.29
C LYS A 334 15.07 0.24 11.63
N ASN A 335 14.01 0.70 12.32
CA ASN A 335 13.80 2.10 12.66
C ASN A 335 13.77 3.06 11.45
N ASP A 336 13.48 2.54 10.26
CA ASP A 336 13.37 3.37 9.06
C ASP A 336 12.06 4.17 9.08
N THR A 337 12.06 5.39 8.53
CA THR A 337 10.89 6.29 8.59
C THR A 337 10.54 6.84 7.21
N ILE A 338 9.28 6.64 6.81
CA ILE A 338 8.65 7.24 5.63
C ILE A 338 7.66 8.30 6.10
N SER A 339 7.93 9.57 5.81
CA SER A 339 7.17 10.67 6.37
C SER A 339 6.88 11.83 5.43
N GLY A 340 5.71 12.46 5.55
CA GLY A 340 5.41 13.69 4.81
C GLY A 340 5.35 13.52 3.30
N CYS A 341 5.34 12.30 2.77
CA CYS A 341 5.46 12.04 1.34
C CYS A 341 4.11 12.19 0.63
N TYR A 342 4.16 12.62 -0.63
CA TYR A 342 3.02 12.69 -1.53
C TYR A 342 3.17 11.62 -2.61
N ILE A 343 2.37 10.55 -2.54
CA ILE A 343 2.48 9.39 -3.41
C ILE A 343 1.21 9.25 -4.23
N HIS A 344 1.30 9.44 -5.54
CA HIS A 344 0.11 9.44 -6.39
C HIS A 344 0.36 8.99 -7.82
N HIS A 345 -0.69 8.48 -8.47
CA HIS A 345 -0.65 8.07 -9.87
C HIS A 345 0.49 7.06 -10.14
N ILE A 346 0.50 5.99 -9.35
CA ILE A 346 1.52 4.93 -9.42
C ILE A 346 0.89 3.59 -9.82
N GLY A 347 1.72 2.70 -10.36
CA GLY A 347 1.30 1.41 -10.91
C GLY A 347 0.96 0.35 -9.89
N GLY A 348 1.63 0.35 -8.73
CA GLY A 348 1.55 -0.66 -7.68
C GLY A 348 1.25 -0.08 -6.30
N ASN A 349 1.91 -0.61 -5.26
CA ASN A 349 1.78 -0.20 -3.87
C ASN A 349 2.51 1.11 -3.56
N ALA A 350 2.00 1.91 -2.62
CA ALA A 350 2.70 3.13 -2.22
C ALA A 350 3.87 2.84 -1.27
N VAL A 351 3.65 2.09 -0.19
CA VAL A 351 4.72 1.67 0.74
C VAL A 351 4.58 0.18 1.06
N CYS A 352 5.62 -0.60 0.81
CA CYS A 352 5.70 -2.01 1.19
C CYS A 352 6.70 -2.23 2.33
N LEU A 353 6.34 -3.03 3.34
CA LEU A 353 7.24 -3.52 4.39
C LEU A 353 7.18 -5.04 4.39
N ILE A 354 8.18 -5.68 3.78
CA ILE A 354 8.11 -7.10 3.41
C ILE A 354 9.39 -7.83 3.81
N GLY A 355 9.28 -8.72 4.80
CA GLY A 355 10.39 -9.54 5.26
C GLY A 355 10.73 -10.73 4.37
N ASP A 356 11.72 -11.49 4.83
CA ASP A 356 12.23 -12.70 4.20
C ASP A 356 11.44 -13.95 4.66
N PRO A 357 10.77 -14.70 3.77
CA PRO A 357 10.09 -15.95 4.13
C PRO A 357 11.00 -16.99 4.81
N ALA A 358 12.32 -16.94 4.61
CA ALA A 358 13.26 -17.86 5.24
C ALA A 358 13.33 -17.70 6.78
N VAL A 359 12.96 -16.53 7.31
CA VAL A 359 12.90 -16.31 8.77
C VAL A 359 11.60 -16.81 9.39
N VAL A 360 10.63 -17.21 8.58
CA VAL A 360 9.36 -17.77 9.05
C VAL A 360 9.54 -19.27 9.33
N ARG A 361 8.88 -19.78 10.36
CA ARG A 361 8.88 -21.20 10.68
C ARG A 361 7.65 -21.87 10.07
N SER A 362 7.86 -23.07 9.51
CA SER A 362 6.86 -23.77 8.69
C SER A 362 6.16 -22.86 7.64
N PRO A 363 6.91 -22.07 6.84
CA PRO A 363 6.31 -21.19 5.85
C PRO A 363 5.56 -21.99 4.80
N ARG A 364 4.47 -21.42 4.30
CA ARG A 364 3.68 -21.94 3.18
C ARG A 364 3.39 -20.79 2.24
N ASP A 365 3.32 -21.08 0.96
CA ASP A 365 3.08 -20.11 -0.11
C ASP A 365 1.63 -20.15 -0.60
N LYS A 366 0.98 -21.33 -0.62
CA LYS A 366 -0.38 -21.51 -1.13
C LYS A 366 -1.46 -21.51 -0.05
N TYR A 367 -2.68 -21.16 -0.47
CA TYR A 367 -3.87 -21.18 0.36
C TYR A 367 -4.21 -22.58 0.91
N ASP A 368 -4.19 -23.59 0.04
CA ASP A 368 -4.59 -24.97 0.32
C ASP A 368 -3.47 -25.83 0.95
N ALA A 369 -2.27 -25.25 1.14
CA ALA A 369 -1.14 -25.94 1.71
C ALA A 369 -1.43 -26.40 3.15
N GLN A 370 -1.34 -27.71 3.37
CA GLN A 370 -1.62 -28.36 4.66
C GLN A 370 -0.35 -28.48 5.51
N LEU A 371 -0.50 -28.40 6.83
CA LEU A 371 0.58 -28.64 7.80
C LEU A 371 0.01 -29.42 8.98
N SER A 372 0.55 -30.61 9.26
CA SER A 372 0.14 -31.40 10.43
C SER A 372 0.74 -30.82 11.71
N TYR A 373 0.11 -31.11 12.85
CA TYR A 373 0.60 -30.65 14.16
C TYR A 373 1.99 -31.22 14.49
N GLU A 374 2.25 -32.49 14.14
CA GLU A 374 3.52 -33.17 14.36
C GLU A 374 4.65 -32.49 13.58
N ALA A 375 4.39 -32.13 12.32
CA ALA A 375 5.35 -31.47 11.43
C ALA A 375 5.55 -29.97 11.71
N MET A 376 4.66 -29.34 12.49
CA MET A 376 4.73 -27.93 12.83
C MET A 376 5.94 -27.62 13.73
N ASP A 377 6.69 -26.58 13.38
CA ASP A 377 7.67 -25.97 14.28
C ASP A 377 6.95 -25.13 15.35
N LYS A 378 7.04 -25.61 16.59
CA LYS A 378 6.32 -25.10 17.77
C LYS A 378 7.07 -23.99 18.49
N TYR A 379 8.25 -23.58 17.99
CA TYR A 379 8.97 -22.47 18.60
C TYR A 379 8.30 -21.13 18.24
N PRO A 380 7.94 -20.28 19.22
CA PRO A 380 7.31 -19.00 18.95
C PRO A 380 8.23 -18.03 18.20
N GLY A 381 7.66 -17.24 17.30
CA GLY A 381 8.33 -16.16 16.58
C GLY A 381 9.22 -16.63 15.44
N PRO A 382 10.05 -15.71 14.92
CA PRO A 382 10.90 -15.97 13.76
C PRO A 382 12.12 -16.86 14.07
N LYS A 383 12.80 -17.31 13.02
CA LYS A 383 14.12 -17.98 13.04
C LYS A 383 15.30 -16.99 13.05
N GLY A 384 15.06 -15.76 12.60
CA GLY A 384 16.08 -14.72 12.45
C GLY A 384 15.44 -13.34 12.55
N ASN A 385 16.13 -12.30 12.10
CA ASN A 385 15.67 -10.91 12.15
C ASN A 385 15.67 -10.22 10.78
N ASN A 386 15.76 -10.98 9.68
CA ASN A 386 15.80 -10.47 8.30
C ASN A 386 14.42 -10.00 7.81
N TYR A 387 13.82 -9.05 8.53
CA TYR A 387 12.51 -8.48 8.25
C TYR A 387 12.35 -7.05 8.81
N PRO A 388 11.39 -6.25 8.31
CA PRO A 388 11.16 -4.89 8.80
C PRO A 388 10.70 -4.84 10.25
N GLN A 389 11.35 -4.00 11.06
CA GLN A 389 11.15 -3.88 12.50
C GLN A 389 11.12 -2.42 12.94
N TYR A 390 10.14 -2.03 13.75
CA TYR A 390 10.07 -0.68 14.33
C TYR A 390 10.10 0.46 13.30
N CYS A 391 9.70 0.18 12.06
CA CYS A 391 9.64 1.19 11.00
C CYS A 391 8.34 1.98 11.11
N VAL A 392 8.37 3.23 10.63
CA VAL A 392 7.28 4.19 10.76
C VAL A 392 6.86 4.71 9.39
N VAL A 393 5.57 4.63 9.08
CA VAL A 393 4.95 5.23 7.89
C VAL A 393 3.94 6.27 8.38
N THR A 394 4.31 7.55 8.33
CA THR A 394 3.50 8.60 8.95
C THR A 394 3.32 9.88 8.15
N ASP A 395 2.19 10.55 8.30
CA ASP A 395 1.96 11.87 7.71
C ASP A 395 2.07 11.89 6.17
N ASN A 396 1.71 10.80 5.50
CA ASN A 396 1.76 10.69 4.03
C ASN A 396 0.38 10.87 3.41
N LEU A 397 0.34 11.49 2.23
CA LEU A 397 -0.83 11.59 1.37
C LEU A 397 -0.68 10.60 0.22
N ILE A 398 -1.58 9.61 0.15
CA ILE A 398 -1.52 8.51 -0.82
C ILE A 398 -2.83 8.45 -1.59
N HIS A 399 -2.79 8.55 -2.92
CA HIS A 399 -4.01 8.33 -3.72
C HIS A 399 -3.78 7.98 -5.19
N ASN A 400 -4.79 7.42 -5.86
CA ASN A 400 -4.72 7.00 -7.25
C ASN A 400 -3.54 6.05 -7.51
N ILE A 401 -3.42 5.02 -6.68
CA ILE A 401 -2.40 3.97 -6.82
C ILE A 401 -3.00 2.76 -7.57
N GLY A 402 -2.18 1.76 -7.87
CA GLY A 402 -2.67 0.53 -8.52
C GLY A 402 -3.21 0.76 -9.93
N GLN A 403 -2.58 1.65 -10.71
CA GLN A 403 -3.02 1.90 -12.10
C GLN A 403 -2.93 0.64 -12.97
N PHE A 404 -1.94 -0.22 -12.72
CA PHE A 404 -1.71 -1.47 -13.46
C PHE A 404 -1.97 -2.70 -12.59
N GLU A 405 -1.39 -2.73 -11.39
CA GLU A 405 -1.54 -3.82 -10.43
C GLU A 405 -2.80 -3.61 -9.58
N LYS A 406 -3.60 -4.66 -9.34
CA LYS A 406 -4.85 -4.58 -8.58
C LYS A 406 -4.84 -5.35 -7.26
N GLN A 407 -3.78 -6.11 -6.97
CA GLN A 407 -3.46 -6.59 -5.62
C GLN A 407 -2.51 -5.59 -4.94
N VAL A 408 -3.05 -4.47 -4.46
CA VAL A 408 -2.24 -3.37 -3.91
C VAL A 408 -2.86 -2.72 -2.68
N ALA A 409 -2.04 -2.04 -1.90
CA ALA A 409 -2.43 -1.11 -0.84
C ALA A 409 -1.64 0.21 -0.84
N GLY A 410 -2.19 1.20 -0.14
CA GLY A 410 -1.43 2.37 0.27
C GLY A 410 -0.27 1.98 1.16
N VAL A 411 -0.50 1.11 2.15
CA VAL A 411 0.57 0.49 2.94
C VAL A 411 0.35 -1.01 3.02
N GLU A 412 1.32 -1.78 2.53
CA GLU A 412 1.36 -3.24 2.59
C GLU A 412 2.39 -3.71 3.62
N VAL A 413 1.99 -4.63 4.49
CA VAL A 413 2.84 -5.20 5.54
C VAL A 413 2.78 -6.71 5.49
N ALA A 414 3.92 -7.37 5.29
CA ALA A 414 4.05 -8.82 5.36
C ALA A 414 5.36 -9.19 6.05
N ILE A 415 5.37 -10.25 6.86
CA ILE A 415 6.55 -10.74 7.58
C ILE A 415 7.28 -9.57 8.25
N SER A 416 6.64 -8.87 9.19
CA SER A 416 7.19 -7.64 9.79
C SER A 416 6.81 -7.54 11.27
N SER A 417 7.48 -6.70 12.07
CA SER A 417 7.04 -6.51 13.46
C SER A 417 7.12 -5.06 13.92
N ASN A 418 6.22 -4.69 14.83
CA ASN A 418 6.23 -3.38 15.49
C ASN A 418 6.22 -2.18 14.51
N ILE A 419 5.57 -2.33 13.37
CA ILE A 419 5.38 -1.26 12.37
C ILE A 419 4.35 -0.25 12.87
N THR A 420 4.65 1.04 12.78
CA THR A 420 3.70 2.11 13.10
C THR A 420 3.22 2.78 11.82
N ILE A 421 1.92 2.75 11.56
CA ILE A 421 1.25 3.42 10.43
C ILE A 421 0.33 4.48 11.01
N SER A 422 0.72 5.76 10.92
CA SER A 422 -0.03 6.82 11.59
C SER A 422 -0.20 8.13 10.84
N HIS A 423 -1.32 8.82 11.02
CA HIS A 423 -1.57 10.12 10.36
C HIS A 423 -1.46 10.09 8.83
N ASN A 424 -1.77 8.97 8.18
CA ASN A 424 -1.81 8.93 6.71
C ASN A 424 -3.24 9.22 6.21
N SER A 425 -3.33 9.92 5.08
CA SER A 425 -4.58 10.05 4.32
C SER A 425 -4.47 9.23 3.05
N ILE A 426 -5.30 8.20 2.93
CA ILE A 426 -5.22 7.20 1.85
C ILE A 426 -6.57 7.09 1.15
N TYR A 427 -6.63 7.38 -0.15
CA TYR A 427 -7.89 7.30 -0.89
C TYR A 427 -7.75 7.03 -2.38
N ASP A 428 -8.87 6.71 -3.02
CA ASP A 428 -8.95 6.39 -4.45
C ASP A 428 -8.00 5.23 -4.81
N VAL A 429 -8.23 4.07 -4.17
CA VAL A 429 -7.42 2.86 -4.33
C VAL A 429 -8.28 1.69 -4.83
N PRO A 430 -7.78 0.84 -5.74
CA PRO A 430 -8.57 -0.23 -6.36
C PRO A 430 -8.91 -1.36 -5.38
N ARG A 431 -8.11 -1.51 -4.31
CA ARG A 431 -8.17 -2.59 -3.33
C ARG A 431 -8.04 -2.05 -1.90
N ALA A 432 -6.98 -2.35 -1.15
CA ALA A 432 -6.90 -1.96 0.26
C ALA A 432 -6.32 -0.55 0.44
N GLY A 433 -6.69 0.12 1.53
CA GLY A 433 -5.95 1.29 2.00
C GLY A 433 -4.70 0.88 2.77
N ILE A 434 -4.88 0.02 3.78
CA ILE A 434 -3.82 -0.60 4.58
C ILE A 434 -4.07 -2.10 4.62
N ASN A 435 -3.05 -2.91 4.34
CA ASN A 435 -3.12 -4.37 4.42
C ASN A 435 -2.00 -4.94 5.31
N ILE A 436 -2.34 -5.97 6.08
CA ILE A 436 -1.39 -6.86 6.74
C ILE A 436 -1.57 -8.27 6.16
N GLY A 437 -0.58 -8.73 5.39
CA GLY A 437 -0.67 -9.94 4.57
C GLY A 437 -0.64 -11.26 5.34
N ASP A 438 -0.20 -11.24 6.59
CA ASP A 438 -0.01 -12.42 7.44
C ASP A 438 -0.02 -12.06 8.95
N GLY A 439 0.05 -13.05 9.85
CA GLY A 439 0.14 -12.80 11.30
C GLY A 439 1.58 -12.61 11.82
N CYS A 440 2.60 -12.67 10.96
CA CYS A 440 3.99 -12.48 11.38
C CYS A 440 4.28 -10.99 11.58
N PHE A 441 4.89 -10.56 12.68
CA PHE A 441 4.96 -11.16 14.01
C PHE A 441 4.22 -10.29 15.04
N GLY A 442 3.34 -9.41 14.55
CA GLY A 442 2.48 -8.55 15.34
C GLY A 442 3.17 -7.30 15.91
N GLY A 443 2.53 -6.72 16.92
CA GLY A 443 2.98 -5.49 17.58
C GLY A 443 2.79 -4.21 16.74
N HIS A 444 2.12 -4.30 15.59
CA HIS A 444 1.85 -3.16 14.73
C HIS A 444 0.88 -2.17 15.41
N ILE A 445 1.05 -0.89 15.09
CA ILE A 445 0.18 0.20 15.56
C ILE A 445 -0.35 0.95 14.34
N ILE A 446 -1.66 0.92 14.14
CA ILE A 446 -2.38 1.61 13.07
C ILE A 446 -3.23 2.69 13.73
N GLU A 447 -2.83 3.95 13.61
CA GLU A 447 -3.52 5.02 14.33
C GLU A 447 -3.66 6.37 13.62
N TYR A 448 -4.78 7.06 13.87
CA TYR A 448 -5.03 8.40 13.33
C TYR A 448 -5.00 8.50 11.80
N ASN A 449 -5.23 7.40 11.07
CA ASN A 449 -5.32 7.41 9.62
C ASN A 449 -6.74 7.82 9.18
N ASP A 450 -6.85 8.43 8.00
CA ASP A 450 -8.11 8.74 7.32
C ASP A 450 -8.11 8.02 5.96
N VAL A 451 -8.84 6.92 5.87
CA VAL A 451 -8.77 6.00 4.74
C VAL A 451 -10.17 5.76 4.15
N PHE A 452 -10.36 6.12 2.88
CA PHE A 452 -11.67 6.11 2.23
C PHE A 452 -11.57 5.89 0.71
N ASN A 453 -12.69 5.68 0.03
CA ASN A 453 -12.71 5.36 -1.42
C ASN A 453 -11.76 4.19 -1.74
N THR A 454 -11.89 3.12 -0.97
CA THR A 454 -11.15 1.87 -1.13
C THR A 454 -12.01 0.82 -1.84
N VAL A 455 -11.37 -0.25 -2.33
CA VAL A 455 -12.05 -1.37 -2.98
C VAL A 455 -12.89 -0.88 -4.17
N LEU A 456 -12.34 0.07 -4.95
CA LEU A 456 -13.08 0.68 -6.06
C LEU A 456 -13.24 -0.27 -7.24
N GLU A 457 -12.27 -1.15 -7.47
CA GLU A 457 -12.26 -2.06 -8.63
C GLU A 457 -12.42 -3.52 -8.23
N THR A 458 -11.83 -3.89 -7.09
CA THR A 458 -11.83 -5.27 -6.57
C THR A 458 -13.02 -5.50 -5.62
N SER A 459 -13.08 -6.67 -4.99
CA SER A 459 -14.06 -6.98 -3.95
C SER A 459 -13.46 -7.81 -2.82
N ASP A 460 -14.29 -8.10 -1.82
CA ASP A 460 -13.97 -8.96 -0.67
C ASP A 460 -12.73 -8.46 0.10
N HIS A 461 -12.84 -7.20 0.55
CA HIS A 461 -11.74 -6.51 1.22
C HIS A 461 -12.24 -5.31 2.04
N GLY A 462 -11.31 -4.54 2.61
CA GLY A 462 -11.66 -3.35 3.39
C GLY A 462 -10.71 -2.18 3.25
N ALA A 463 -11.08 -1.07 3.90
CA ALA A 463 -10.21 0.10 4.00
C ALA A 463 -8.95 -0.24 4.81
N PHE A 464 -9.12 -0.96 5.91
CA PHE A 464 -8.11 -1.83 6.50
C PHE A 464 -8.45 -3.30 6.20
N ASN A 465 -7.46 -4.13 5.87
CA ASN A 465 -7.61 -5.58 5.86
C ASN A 465 -6.41 -6.29 6.51
N SER A 466 -6.63 -7.49 7.07
CA SER A 466 -5.57 -8.42 7.37
C SER A 466 -5.91 -9.87 7.04
N TRP A 467 -4.88 -10.68 6.79
CA TRP A 467 -4.92 -12.13 6.93
C TRP A 467 -4.05 -12.56 8.11
N GLY A 468 -4.52 -13.53 8.89
CA GLY A 468 -3.77 -14.20 9.95
C GLY A 468 -3.72 -15.70 9.70
N ARG A 469 -3.39 -16.10 8.47
CA ARG A 469 -3.22 -17.50 8.09
C ARG A 469 -1.92 -18.05 8.70
N ASP A 470 -1.83 -18.08 10.03
CA ASP A 470 -0.65 -18.52 10.79
C ASP A 470 -0.39 -20.02 10.63
N ARG A 471 0.67 -20.54 11.26
CA ARG A 471 1.05 -21.97 11.17
C ARG A 471 -0.08 -22.94 11.49
N TYR A 472 -0.99 -22.58 12.40
CA TYR A 472 -2.15 -23.42 12.71
C TYR A 472 -3.25 -23.41 11.63
N TRP A 473 -3.31 -22.36 10.82
CA TRP A 473 -4.44 -22.15 9.92
C TRP A 473 -4.41 -23.13 8.74
N SER A 474 -5.57 -23.70 8.40
CA SER A 474 -5.79 -24.60 7.27
C SER A 474 -7.13 -24.28 6.60
N SER A 475 -7.26 -24.57 5.30
CA SER A 475 -8.55 -24.52 4.60
C SER A 475 -9.54 -25.61 5.08
N ASP A 476 -9.07 -26.62 5.82
CA ASP A 476 -9.95 -27.60 6.47
C ASP A 476 -10.41 -27.07 7.84
N ARG A 477 -11.68 -26.65 7.89
CA ARG A 477 -12.29 -26.10 9.09
C ARG A 477 -12.34 -27.10 10.25
N ALA A 478 -12.70 -28.34 9.98
CA ALA A 478 -12.82 -29.37 11.02
C ALA A 478 -11.46 -29.68 11.64
N TYR A 479 -10.41 -29.70 10.81
CA TYR A 479 -9.04 -29.82 11.28
C TYR A 479 -8.66 -28.65 12.19
N MET A 480 -8.89 -27.40 11.77
CA MET A 480 -8.59 -26.21 12.59
C MET A 480 -9.31 -26.23 13.95
N ASP A 481 -10.59 -26.59 13.97
CA ASP A 481 -11.35 -26.72 15.22
C ASP A 481 -10.72 -27.77 16.15
N SER A 482 -10.31 -28.93 15.60
CA SER A 482 -9.71 -30.01 16.39
C SER A 482 -8.36 -29.62 17.00
N ILE A 483 -7.45 -29.04 16.21
CA ILE A 483 -6.08 -28.74 16.67
C ILE A 483 -6.05 -27.57 17.63
N THR A 484 -6.86 -26.53 17.42
CA THR A 484 -6.86 -25.35 18.30
C THR A 484 -7.56 -25.64 19.62
N MET A 485 -8.44 -26.64 19.66
CA MET A 485 -9.01 -27.16 20.90
C MET A 485 -8.02 -28.02 21.69
N ALA A 486 -7.24 -28.87 21.00
CA ALA A 486 -6.24 -29.72 21.63
C ALA A 486 -4.97 -28.95 22.07
N HIS A 487 -4.59 -27.94 21.30
CA HIS A 487 -3.32 -27.21 21.41
C HIS A 487 -3.54 -25.68 21.33
N PRO A 488 -4.22 -25.05 22.30
CA PRO A 488 -4.53 -23.62 22.23
C PRO A 488 -3.29 -22.72 22.22
N GLU A 489 -2.12 -23.21 22.63
CA GLU A 489 -0.85 -22.47 22.60
C GLU A 489 -0.38 -22.10 21.19
N ILE A 490 -0.85 -22.81 20.15
CA ILE A 490 -0.34 -22.63 18.78
C ILE A 490 -0.83 -21.33 18.11
N ILE A 491 -1.91 -20.73 18.63
CA ILE A 491 -2.56 -19.56 18.03
C ILE A 491 -1.74 -18.26 18.14
N LEU A 492 -0.69 -18.26 18.98
CA LEU A 492 0.23 -17.13 19.19
C LEU A 492 1.66 -17.41 18.74
N LEU A 493 1.90 -18.51 18.01
CA LEU A 493 3.25 -18.85 17.56
C LEU A 493 3.81 -17.81 16.58
N ASP A 494 2.99 -17.21 15.73
CA ASP A 494 3.41 -16.20 14.76
C ASP A 494 3.13 -14.78 15.27
N VAL A 495 1.87 -14.46 15.62
CA VAL A 495 1.47 -13.14 16.13
C VAL A 495 1.83 -12.93 17.61
N GLN A 496 3.12 -12.80 17.90
CA GLN A 496 3.66 -12.77 19.27
C GLN A 496 3.21 -11.55 20.09
N GLN A 497 2.92 -10.43 19.43
CA GLN A 497 2.49 -9.19 20.08
C GLN A 497 1.15 -8.71 19.50
N PRO A 498 0.27 -8.11 20.32
CA PRO A 498 -1.01 -7.66 19.83
C PRO A 498 -0.87 -6.56 18.78
N VAL A 499 -1.62 -6.69 17.68
CA VAL A 499 -1.78 -5.63 16.68
C VAL A 499 -2.84 -4.64 17.16
N THR A 500 -2.53 -3.35 17.13
CA THR A 500 -3.44 -2.29 17.60
C THR A 500 -3.96 -1.44 16.44
N ILE A 501 -5.28 -1.32 16.32
CA ILE A 501 -5.96 -0.43 15.38
C ILE A 501 -6.77 0.58 16.19
N ARG A 502 -6.35 1.85 16.22
CA ARG A 502 -7.02 2.84 17.05
C ARG A 502 -7.12 4.25 16.50
N ASN A 503 -8.14 5.00 16.91
CA ASN A 503 -8.27 6.42 16.57
C ASN A 503 -8.25 6.67 15.05
N ASN A 504 -8.70 5.73 14.21
CA ASN A 504 -8.74 5.91 12.76
C ASN A 504 -10.16 6.27 12.29
N ARG A 505 -10.24 6.86 11.10
CA ARG A 505 -11.49 6.99 10.34
C ARG A 505 -11.38 6.17 9.06
N PHE A 506 -12.27 5.20 8.92
CA PHE A 506 -12.29 4.25 7.82
C PHE A 506 -13.62 4.31 7.07
N ARG A 507 -13.57 4.26 5.74
CA ARG A 507 -14.75 4.13 4.87
C ARG A 507 -14.49 3.20 3.70
N CYS A 508 -15.23 2.10 3.63
CA CYS A 508 -15.31 1.24 2.45
C CYS A 508 -16.77 1.08 2.02
N ASP A 509 -17.06 1.43 0.76
CA ASP A 509 -18.42 1.35 0.21
C ASP A 509 -18.72 0.01 -0.48
N HIS A 510 -17.67 -0.78 -0.75
CA HIS A 510 -17.76 -2.07 -1.47
C HIS A 510 -17.18 -3.25 -0.65
N GLY A 511 -17.18 -3.11 0.67
CA GLY A 511 -16.57 -4.07 1.60
C GLY A 511 -16.71 -3.61 3.05
N TRP A 512 -15.69 -3.83 3.87
CA TRP A 512 -15.69 -3.46 5.30
C TRP A 512 -14.76 -2.29 5.61
N ASP A 513 -15.06 -1.53 6.66
CA ASP A 513 -14.16 -0.45 7.08
C ASP A 513 -12.90 -1.04 7.73
N ILE A 514 -13.10 -2.08 8.55
CA ILE A 514 -12.04 -2.91 9.10
C ILE A 514 -12.38 -4.37 8.78
N ASP A 515 -11.53 -5.00 7.98
CA ASP A 515 -11.70 -6.37 7.51
C ASP A 515 -10.64 -7.31 8.11
N LEU A 516 -10.90 -7.91 9.27
CA LEU A 516 -10.06 -8.99 9.76
C LEU A 516 -10.51 -10.30 9.10
N ASP A 517 -9.76 -10.70 8.07
CA ASP A 517 -10.03 -11.91 7.30
C ASP A 517 -9.32 -13.13 7.91
N ASP A 518 -9.35 -14.26 7.20
CA ASP A 518 -8.86 -15.59 7.60
C ASP A 518 -7.83 -15.61 8.74
N GLY A 519 -8.22 -16.12 9.89
CA GLY A 519 -7.32 -16.43 11.00
C GLY A 519 -6.71 -15.24 11.75
N SER A 520 -7.04 -14.00 11.40
CA SER A 520 -6.51 -12.79 12.05
C SER A 520 -6.67 -12.84 13.57
N THR A 521 -5.55 -12.97 14.29
CA THR A 521 -5.50 -13.28 15.73
C THR A 521 -4.73 -12.20 16.50
N ASN A 522 -5.06 -12.00 17.78
CA ASN A 522 -4.36 -11.09 18.71
C ASN A 522 -4.46 -9.60 18.33
N TYR A 523 -5.68 -9.09 18.16
CA TYR A 523 -5.94 -7.68 17.80
C TYR A 523 -6.56 -6.86 18.95
N ARG A 524 -6.23 -5.57 19.00
CA ARG A 524 -6.86 -4.56 19.86
C ARG A 524 -7.41 -3.44 18.97
N ILE A 525 -8.73 -3.35 18.87
CA ILE A 525 -9.42 -2.44 17.95
C ILE A 525 -10.28 -1.48 18.76
N TYR A 526 -9.89 -0.21 18.83
CA TYR A 526 -10.65 0.74 19.64
C TYR A 526 -10.62 2.18 19.16
N ASN A 527 -11.64 2.96 19.48
CA ASN A 527 -11.75 4.37 19.12
C ASN A 527 -11.74 4.62 17.60
N ASN A 528 -12.19 3.67 16.77
CA ASN A 528 -12.28 3.89 15.33
C ASN A 528 -13.67 4.39 14.94
N VAL A 529 -13.72 5.22 13.90
CA VAL A 529 -14.96 5.68 13.26
C VAL A 529 -15.07 5.00 11.90
N CYS A 530 -15.95 4.02 11.83
CA CYS A 530 -16.31 3.25 10.64
C CYS A 530 -17.51 3.93 9.97
N LEU A 531 -17.31 4.49 8.78
CA LEU A 531 -18.29 5.34 8.11
C LEU A 531 -19.29 4.58 7.23
N ASN A 532 -19.03 3.30 6.87
CA ASN A 532 -19.95 2.59 5.99
C ASN A 532 -19.86 1.06 6.06
N GLY A 533 -18.68 0.45 6.06
CA GLY A 533 -18.49 -1.00 5.95
C GLY A 533 -18.58 -1.77 7.26
N GLY A 534 -18.47 -1.10 8.42
CA GLY A 534 -18.46 -1.77 9.72
C GLY A 534 -17.19 -2.58 9.98
N ILE A 535 -17.24 -3.49 10.96
CA ILE A 535 -16.07 -4.30 11.37
C ILE A 535 -16.37 -5.79 11.16
N LYS A 536 -15.54 -6.44 10.33
CA LYS A 536 -15.56 -7.90 10.10
C LYS A 536 -14.50 -8.60 10.92
N LEU A 537 -14.91 -9.70 11.55
CA LEU A 537 -14.06 -10.59 12.32
C LEU A 537 -14.28 -12.04 11.82
N ARG A 538 -13.50 -12.45 10.80
CA ARG A 538 -13.54 -13.81 10.23
C ARG A 538 -12.49 -14.70 10.89
N GLU A 539 -12.90 -15.83 11.47
CA GLU A 539 -11.99 -16.78 12.15
C GLU A 539 -11.10 -16.09 13.20
N GLY A 540 -10.03 -16.73 13.69
CA GLY A 540 -9.05 -16.10 14.59
C GLY A 540 -9.43 -16.09 16.07
N PHE A 541 -8.52 -15.56 16.89
CA PHE A 541 -8.57 -15.62 18.35
C PHE A 541 -8.11 -14.31 19.01
N LEU A 542 -8.46 -14.12 20.29
CA LEU A 542 -7.90 -13.12 21.19
C LEU A 542 -8.03 -11.67 20.70
N ARG A 543 -9.14 -11.35 20.02
CA ARG A 543 -9.39 -9.99 19.54
C ARG A 543 -10.28 -9.24 20.51
N VAL A 544 -9.95 -7.97 20.77
CA VAL A 544 -10.76 -7.09 21.61
C VAL A 544 -11.15 -5.87 20.81
N VAL A 545 -12.45 -5.71 20.60
CA VAL A 545 -13.07 -4.63 19.84
C VAL A 545 -13.92 -3.80 20.79
N GLU A 546 -13.46 -2.59 21.11
CA GLU A 546 -14.14 -1.73 22.07
C GLU A 546 -14.17 -0.26 21.70
N ASN A 547 -15.21 0.45 22.09
CA ASN A 547 -15.29 1.90 21.92
C ASN A 547 -15.20 2.39 20.46
N ASN A 548 -15.77 1.65 19.51
CA ASN A 548 -15.83 2.04 18.10
C ASN A 548 -17.23 2.56 17.72
N ILE A 549 -17.31 3.35 16.66
CA ILE A 549 -18.56 3.83 16.06
C ILE A 549 -18.70 3.23 14.66
N MET A 550 -19.83 2.57 14.37
CA MET A 550 -20.13 1.98 13.06
C MET A 550 -21.38 2.63 12.49
N ILE A 551 -21.20 3.50 11.50
CA ILE A 551 -22.26 4.31 10.89
C ILE A 551 -22.90 3.57 9.71
N ASN A 552 -24.23 3.58 9.70
CA ASN A 552 -25.12 2.85 8.79
C ASN A 552 -24.82 1.35 8.65
N ASN A 553 -24.02 0.78 9.56
CA ASN A 553 -23.54 -0.59 9.54
C ASN A 553 -23.25 -1.06 10.96
N THR A 554 -22.58 -2.21 11.09
CA THR A 554 -22.56 -3.01 12.31
C THR A 554 -21.35 -3.95 12.38
N PHE A 555 -21.41 -4.86 13.33
CA PHE A 555 -20.47 -5.94 13.56
C PHE A 555 -20.80 -7.18 12.71
N HIS A 556 -19.77 -7.71 12.05
CA HIS A 556 -19.83 -8.88 11.17
C HIS A 556 -18.93 -10.02 11.72
N PRO A 557 -19.37 -10.76 12.75
CA PRO A 557 -18.65 -11.92 13.26
C PRO A 557 -18.88 -13.12 12.32
N HIS A 558 -17.82 -13.64 11.72
CA HIS A 558 -17.91 -14.75 10.77
C HIS A 558 -17.09 -15.95 11.26
N VAL A 559 -17.69 -17.15 11.26
CA VAL A 559 -17.00 -18.44 11.41
C VAL A 559 -16.09 -18.53 12.65
N TRP A 560 -16.60 -18.22 13.85
CA TRP A 560 -15.80 -18.20 15.08
C TRP A 560 -15.47 -19.58 15.65
N PHE A 561 -14.34 -19.66 16.37
CA PHE A 561 -13.95 -20.83 17.14
C PHE A 561 -14.60 -20.82 18.53
N LYS A 562 -14.91 -22.00 19.09
CA LYS A 562 -15.54 -22.15 20.42
C LYS A 562 -14.78 -21.45 21.55
N ASN A 563 -13.46 -21.43 21.45
CA ASN A 563 -12.58 -20.77 22.42
C ASN A 563 -11.87 -19.56 21.81
N SER A 564 -12.52 -18.81 20.90
CA SER A 564 -11.89 -17.65 20.26
C SER A 564 -11.41 -16.60 21.27
N GLN A 565 -12.03 -16.55 22.46
CA GLN A 565 -11.75 -15.56 23.51
C GLN A 565 -11.97 -14.09 23.08
N ASP A 566 -12.69 -13.88 21.97
CA ASP A 566 -12.94 -12.54 21.46
C ASP A 566 -13.85 -11.73 22.39
N ILE A 567 -13.63 -10.41 22.41
CA ILE A 567 -14.41 -9.45 23.17
C ILE A 567 -14.94 -8.38 22.20
N PHE A 568 -16.24 -8.12 22.24
CA PHE A 568 -16.91 -7.03 21.53
C PHE A 568 -17.81 -6.26 22.50
N LYS A 569 -17.38 -5.07 22.94
CA LYS A 569 -18.09 -4.30 23.96
C LYS A 569 -17.94 -2.80 23.83
N HIS A 570 -18.86 -2.05 24.42
CA HIS A 570 -18.82 -0.59 24.47
C HIS A 570 -18.81 0.06 23.09
N ASN A 571 -19.34 -0.61 22.05
CA ASN A 571 -19.38 -0.06 20.69
C ASN A 571 -20.74 0.56 20.40
N ILE A 572 -20.78 1.55 19.51
CA ILE A 572 -22.01 2.07 18.91
C ILE A 572 -22.17 1.44 17.53
N VAL A 573 -23.19 0.61 17.37
CA VAL A 573 -23.63 0.09 16.07
C VAL A 573 -24.91 0.79 15.65
N THR A 574 -25.11 0.94 14.35
CA THR A 574 -26.33 1.60 13.81
C THR A 574 -27.19 0.65 12.97
N ARG A 575 -26.83 -0.63 12.92
CA ARG A 575 -27.64 -1.74 12.39
C ARG A 575 -27.53 -2.96 13.30
N ALA A 576 -28.48 -3.89 13.19
CA ALA A 576 -28.39 -5.20 13.85
C ALA A 576 -27.14 -5.96 13.41
N TYR A 577 -26.58 -6.78 14.29
CA TYR A 577 -25.41 -7.62 13.97
C TYR A 577 -25.67 -8.52 12.76
N ARG A 578 -24.60 -8.84 12.04
CA ARG A 578 -24.63 -9.70 10.84
C ARG A 578 -23.72 -10.91 11.03
N PRO A 579 -24.10 -11.87 11.90
CA PRO A 579 -23.32 -13.09 12.10
C PRO A 579 -23.41 -14.00 10.87
N VAL A 580 -22.31 -14.65 10.53
CA VAL A 580 -22.26 -15.72 9.52
C VAL A 580 -21.62 -16.96 10.16
N GLU A 581 -22.37 -18.06 10.19
CA GLU A 581 -21.91 -19.34 10.75
C GLU A 581 -21.34 -19.21 12.18
N ILE A 582 -22.06 -18.45 13.03
CA ILE A 582 -21.74 -18.29 14.45
C ILE A 582 -22.59 -19.25 15.27
N PHE A 583 -21.93 -20.29 15.80
CA PHE A 583 -22.56 -21.28 16.68
C PHE A 583 -22.23 -21.05 18.16
N VAL A 584 -21.21 -20.24 18.42
CA VAL A 584 -20.63 -19.96 19.73
C VAL A 584 -20.05 -18.55 19.72
N TRP A 585 -20.34 -17.81 20.79
CA TRP A 585 -19.82 -16.46 20.98
C TRP A 585 -18.49 -16.49 21.73
N GLY A 586 -17.70 -15.43 21.53
CA GLY A 586 -16.42 -15.24 22.20
C GLY A 586 -16.57 -15.03 23.71
N LYS A 587 -15.48 -14.61 24.36
CA LYS A 587 -15.45 -14.38 25.81
C LYS A 587 -16.51 -13.40 26.29
N GLN A 588 -16.78 -12.35 25.52
CA GLN A 588 -17.80 -11.35 25.86
C GLN A 588 -18.29 -10.61 24.63
N VAL A 589 -19.60 -10.66 24.36
CA VAL A 589 -20.27 -9.77 23.40
C VAL A 589 -21.42 -9.10 24.14
N ASP A 590 -21.16 -7.92 24.70
CA ASP A 590 -22.09 -7.27 25.62
C ASP A 590 -21.80 -5.76 25.77
N TYR A 591 -22.73 -5.02 26.35
CA TYR A 591 -22.62 -3.57 26.56
C TYR A 591 -22.41 -2.78 25.25
N ASN A 592 -23.15 -3.11 24.19
CA ASN A 592 -23.14 -2.32 22.96
C ASN A 592 -24.41 -1.49 22.82
N PHE A 593 -24.30 -0.41 22.06
CA PHE A 593 -25.40 0.53 21.82
C PHE A 593 -25.97 0.32 20.42
N PHE A 594 -27.26 0.04 20.35
CA PHE A 594 -28.00 -0.32 19.15
C PHE A 594 -28.89 0.84 18.66
N PRO A 595 -29.25 0.87 17.37
CA PRO A 595 -30.11 1.92 16.82
C PRO A 595 -31.53 1.91 17.42
N ASP A 596 -32.06 0.73 17.73
CA ASP A 596 -33.41 0.56 18.28
C ASP A 596 -33.55 -0.74 19.08
N SER A 597 -34.70 -0.88 19.76
CA SER A 597 -34.98 -2.00 20.64
C SER A 597 -35.09 -3.34 19.89
N ASP A 598 -35.41 -3.34 18.61
CA ASP A 598 -35.58 -4.59 17.86
C ASP A 598 -34.22 -5.17 17.47
N ALA A 599 -33.27 -4.33 17.03
CA ALA A 599 -31.88 -4.75 16.83
C ALA A 599 -31.25 -5.30 18.12
N LEU A 600 -31.50 -4.65 19.26
CA LEU A 600 -31.01 -5.12 20.56
C LEU A 600 -31.65 -6.46 20.96
N LYS A 601 -32.97 -6.61 20.81
CA LYS A 601 -33.65 -7.89 21.10
C LYS A 601 -33.10 -9.04 20.26
N THR A 602 -32.79 -8.80 18.98
CA THR A 602 -32.19 -9.83 18.11
C THR A 602 -30.84 -10.30 18.66
N ALA A 603 -29.99 -9.39 19.16
CA ALA A 603 -28.75 -9.76 19.84
C ALA A 603 -29.01 -10.56 21.14
N GLN A 604 -29.96 -10.10 21.96
CA GLN A 604 -30.32 -10.77 23.22
C GLN A 604 -30.88 -12.17 23.02
N LEU A 605 -31.65 -12.43 21.95
CA LEU A 605 -32.19 -13.75 21.63
C LEU A 605 -31.11 -14.79 21.32
N VAL A 606 -29.95 -14.35 20.83
CA VAL A 606 -28.80 -15.24 20.56
C VAL A 606 -27.77 -15.25 21.69
N GLY A 607 -28.13 -14.70 22.86
CA GLY A 607 -27.33 -14.74 24.07
C GLY A 607 -26.24 -13.68 24.18
N THR A 608 -26.31 -12.60 23.40
CA THR A 608 -25.38 -11.45 23.47
C THR A 608 -26.08 -10.19 23.96
N ASP A 609 -25.32 -9.18 24.38
CA ASP A 609 -25.85 -7.86 24.73
C ASP A 609 -26.99 -7.86 25.76
N ALA A 610 -26.88 -8.72 26.78
CA ALA A 610 -27.78 -8.72 27.94
C ALA A 610 -27.82 -7.36 28.66
N ASN A 611 -26.71 -6.63 28.66
CA ASN A 611 -26.57 -5.28 29.21
C ASN A 611 -26.49 -4.19 28.13
N GLY A 612 -26.83 -4.52 26.88
CA GLY A 612 -26.89 -3.57 25.78
C GLY A 612 -27.97 -2.50 25.97
N LYS A 613 -27.82 -1.39 25.27
CA LYS A 613 -28.78 -0.27 25.25
C LYS A 613 -29.16 0.06 23.82
N ALA A 614 -30.31 0.71 23.65
CA ALA A 614 -30.79 1.10 22.33
C ALA A 614 -31.35 2.51 22.33
N GLY A 615 -31.27 3.18 21.17
CA GLY A 615 -31.90 4.47 20.94
C GLY A 615 -31.04 5.40 20.10
N ASN A 616 -31.20 6.70 20.31
CA ASN A 616 -30.41 7.71 19.59
C ASN A 616 -29.08 7.98 20.35
N PRO A 617 -27.90 7.82 19.70
CA PRO A 617 -26.62 8.13 20.35
C PRO A 617 -26.39 9.64 20.57
N LEU A 618 -27.22 10.52 19.98
CA LEU A 618 -27.13 11.98 20.13
C LEU A 618 -25.79 12.56 19.64
N PHE A 619 -25.38 12.19 18.42
CA PHE A 619 -24.22 12.80 17.75
C PHE A 619 -24.37 14.32 17.58
N SER A 620 -23.26 15.05 17.67
CA SER A 620 -23.24 16.52 17.66
C SER A 620 -23.51 17.11 16.27
N ALA A 621 -22.77 16.68 15.24
CA ALA A 621 -22.96 17.11 13.85
C ALA A 621 -22.51 16.03 12.85
N PRO A 622 -23.24 14.89 12.76
CA PRO A 622 -22.83 13.74 11.94
C PRO A 622 -22.73 14.06 10.45
N ASN A 623 -23.55 14.99 9.93
CA ASN A 623 -23.47 15.48 8.55
C ASN A 623 -22.17 16.25 8.23
N LYS A 624 -21.40 16.64 9.25
CA LYS A 624 -20.08 17.27 9.14
C LYS A 624 -18.96 16.33 9.59
N GLY A 625 -19.28 15.06 9.85
CA GLY A 625 -18.31 14.07 10.35
C GLY A 625 -17.98 14.19 11.84
N ASP A 626 -18.76 14.95 12.61
CA ASP A 626 -18.59 15.05 14.07
C ASP A 626 -19.56 14.11 14.80
N TYR A 627 -19.02 12.97 15.21
CA TYR A 627 -19.71 11.91 15.94
C TYR A 627 -19.47 11.98 17.45
N THR A 628 -19.05 13.15 17.97
CA THR A 628 -19.00 13.39 19.42
C THR A 628 -20.40 13.28 20.00
N LEU A 629 -20.58 12.47 21.05
CA LEU A 629 -21.83 12.35 21.78
C LEU A 629 -22.09 13.58 22.64
N LYS A 630 -23.34 14.07 22.62
CA LYS A 630 -23.82 15.09 23.57
C LYS A 630 -23.83 14.54 25.00
N VAL A 631 -23.67 15.42 26.00
CA VAL A 631 -23.52 15.08 27.42
C VAL A 631 -24.62 14.17 27.99
N ASN A 632 -25.83 14.24 27.44
CA ASN A 632 -26.99 13.44 27.85
C ASN A 632 -27.20 12.17 27.01
N SER A 633 -26.20 11.75 26.24
CA SER A 633 -26.31 10.53 25.43
C SER A 633 -26.46 9.29 26.30
N PRO A 634 -27.48 8.44 26.03
CA PRO A 634 -27.62 7.16 26.73
C PRO A 634 -26.49 6.17 26.39
N ALA A 635 -25.72 6.40 25.33
CA ALA A 635 -24.58 5.56 24.99
C ALA A 635 -23.44 5.66 26.02
N PHE A 636 -23.42 6.66 26.91
CA PHE A 636 -22.47 6.66 28.02
C PHE A 636 -22.76 5.55 29.06
N GLU A 637 -24.01 5.06 29.16
CA GLU A 637 -24.37 4.01 30.13
C GLU A 637 -23.73 2.66 29.82
N ILE A 638 -23.42 2.40 28.55
CA ILE A 638 -22.68 1.20 28.14
C ILE A 638 -21.15 1.36 28.32
N GLY A 639 -20.68 2.47 28.88
CA GLY A 639 -19.25 2.73 29.07
C GLY A 639 -18.52 3.29 27.84
N PHE A 640 -19.24 3.73 26.81
CA PHE A 640 -18.65 4.41 25.65
C PHE A 640 -17.95 5.72 26.07
N LYS A 641 -16.88 6.08 25.38
CA LYS A 641 -16.10 7.31 25.56
C LYS A 641 -15.92 7.99 24.22
N ASN A 642 -16.10 9.31 24.20
CA ASN A 642 -15.91 10.10 22.99
C ASN A 642 -14.51 9.92 22.37
N ILE A 643 -14.49 9.87 21.04
CA ILE A 643 -13.29 9.78 20.22
C ILE A 643 -12.97 11.19 19.68
N PRO A 644 -11.72 11.67 19.69
CA PRO A 644 -11.35 12.93 19.06
C PRO A 644 -11.64 12.92 17.55
N MET A 645 -12.47 13.85 17.06
CA MET A 645 -12.94 13.89 15.66
C MET A 645 -12.02 14.68 14.70
N ASN A 646 -10.95 15.31 15.21
CA ASN A 646 -10.12 16.27 14.50
C ASN A 646 -8.65 15.84 14.32
N GLU A 647 -8.34 14.57 14.60
CA GLU A 647 -6.97 14.04 14.59
C GLU A 647 -6.66 13.09 13.42
N PHE A 648 -7.65 12.78 12.58
CA PHE A 648 -7.51 11.83 11.47
C PHE A 648 -6.73 12.41 10.28
N GLY A 649 -5.89 11.58 9.69
CA GLY A 649 -5.18 11.86 8.44
C GLY A 649 -3.92 12.70 8.63
N VAL A 650 -3.45 13.25 7.51
CA VAL A 650 -2.21 14.05 7.44
C VAL A 650 -2.25 15.29 8.34
N LYS A 651 -1.14 15.54 9.01
CA LYS A 651 -0.86 16.72 9.82
C LYS A 651 -0.08 17.77 9.06
N ASN A 652 0.74 17.38 8.07
CA ASN A 652 1.52 18.29 7.25
C ASN A 652 0.60 19.37 6.63
N PRO A 653 0.81 20.67 6.89
CA PRO A 653 -0.08 21.73 6.41
C PRO A 653 -0.19 21.82 4.89
N ILE A 654 0.89 21.48 4.17
CA ILE A 654 0.91 21.50 2.70
C ILE A 654 0.06 20.36 2.16
N LEU A 655 0.25 19.14 2.68
CA LEU A 655 -0.53 17.98 2.26
C LEU A 655 -2.01 18.13 2.63
N ARG A 656 -2.29 18.52 3.88
CA ARG A 656 -3.66 18.71 4.38
C ARG A 656 -4.48 19.68 3.54
N LYS A 657 -3.84 20.66 2.89
CA LYS A 657 -4.51 21.63 2.02
C LYS A 657 -4.99 21.02 0.69
N ILE A 658 -4.35 19.95 0.22
CA ILE A 658 -4.67 19.26 -1.03
C ILE A 658 -5.38 17.91 -0.81
N THR A 659 -5.40 17.41 0.42
CA THR A 659 -6.09 16.18 0.82
C THR A 659 -7.62 16.29 0.68
N LYS A 660 -8.24 15.33 0.01
CA LYS A 660 -9.71 15.16 0.00
C LYS A 660 -10.23 14.75 1.37
N GLN A 661 -11.51 14.96 1.63
CA GLN A 661 -12.21 14.41 2.79
C GLN A 661 -13.14 13.28 2.34
N PRO A 662 -13.40 12.28 3.20
CA PRO A 662 -14.44 11.29 2.93
C PRO A 662 -15.80 11.97 2.83
N ALA A 663 -16.70 11.41 2.02
CA ALA A 663 -18.10 11.75 2.14
C ALA A 663 -18.60 11.32 3.52
N PHE A 664 -19.41 12.16 4.17
CA PHE A 664 -20.04 11.79 5.44
C PHE A 664 -21.43 11.20 5.19
N PRO A 665 -21.70 9.97 5.66
CA PRO A 665 -22.97 9.31 5.45
C PRO A 665 -24.11 10.08 6.13
N LYS A 666 -25.26 10.14 5.46
CA LYS A 666 -26.53 10.51 6.13
C LYS A 666 -26.96 9.32 6.99
N LEU A 667 -27.23 9.55 8.27
CA LEU A 667 -27.71 8.50 9.16
C LEU A 667 -29.05 7.95 8.67
N VAL A 668 -29.17 6.62 8.63
CA VAL A 668 -30.42 5.92 8.33
C VAL A 668 -31.18 5.67 9.62
N GLU A 669 -32.48 5.92 9.62
CA GLU A 669 -33.33 5.86 10.82
C GLU A 669 -33.84 4.45 11.16
N THR A 670 -33.74 3.48 10.25
CA THR A 670 -34.23 2.11 10.46
C THR A 670 -33.09 1.14 10.79
N SER A 671 -33.28 0.21 11.72
CA SER A 671 -32.31 -0.90 11.94
C SER A 671 -32.32 -1.95 10.83
N TYR A 672 -33.44 -2.06 10.10
CA TYR A 672 -33.62 -3.00 9.01
C TYR A 672 -33.17 -2.42 7.67
N ASP A 673 -32.25 -3.13 7.02
CA ASP A 673 -32.11 -3.10 5.57
C ASP A 673 -33.05 -4.18 5.03
N GLY A 674 -33.99 -3.83 4.16
CA GLY A 674 -34.96 -4.77 3.58
C GLY A 674 -34.38 -5.92 2.74
N ASN A 675 -33.09 -6.24 2.91
CA ASN A 675 -32.42 -7.39 2.35
C ASN A 675 -32.33 -8.49 3.41
N GLU A 676 -33.25 -9.46 3.33
CA GLU A 676 -33.13 -10.76 3.93
C GLU A 676 -31.86 -11.46 3.39
N TYR A 677 -30.70 -11.25 4.04
CA TYR A 677 -29.68 -12.29 4.00
C TYR A 677 -30.17 -13.41 4.89
N LEU A 678 -30.81 -14.37 4.23
CA LEU A 678 -31.35 -15.60 4.78
C LEU A 678 -30.36 -16.20 5.77
N LEU A 679 -30.76 -16.24 7.04
CA LEU A 679 -30.43 -17.29 7.99
C LEU A 679 -30.78 -18.65 7.33
N LYS A 680 -29.94 -19.16 6.43
CA LYS A 680 -29.93 -20.58 6.11
C LYS A 680 -29.08 -21.24 7.18
N LYS A 681 -29.77 -22.10 7.94
CA LYS A 681 -29.30 -22.90 9.07
C LYS A 681 -28.00 -23.64 8.80
#